data_AF-A0AAU6LJ48-F1
#
_entry.id   AF-A0AAU6LJ48-F1
#
_cell.length_a   1.000
_cell.length_b   1.000
_cell.length_c   1.000
_cell.angle_alpha   90.00
_cell.angle_beta   90.00
_cell.angle_gamma   90.00
#
_symmetry.space_group_name_H-M   'P 1'
#
loop_
_entity.id
_entity.type
_entity.pdbx_description
1 polymer ?
#
loop_
_entity_poly.entity_id
_entity_poly.type
_entity_poly.pdbx_seq_one_letter_code
_entity_poly.pdbx_strand_id
1 'polypeptide(L)'
;MTGRRRRPAAAADHRRKPRRLILVTAATAAAGLIAAGIAYSGIGDGAQAAAPVVEAAAAEAPAAAPARDQEPDPIAAAPANETARGMIYDGLQAAPKGDRCVGVYRTDTGLCTHGPDAPPKGVDITKDIPPAVKEAAPAADPARPAADDPASKEGDGRPQDAPAADASTATKASAPEPAAAAAPAGSQNVAAGPAGQTVQCDGDGSTGNRVQVVYVHAPGKDRYSEYVASFRKWAADADLIYSASAKETGGVRHIRYVTAADCTPTVLNIELSASALAEFSATNNALAGKGLDRRDRKYMIFADTQVYCGIGTFAGDERPGQANQSNFGPSYGRTDSGCWGGHTAAHELGHNLGAVNNSAPNTSRGAHCTDEYDVMCYSDTPYYPQMRNICTNQAAENILDCNHDDYFHTSPKAGSYLATHWNIADNQFLMKSKGGGGGTDPGPNPSPTPTKKPSPTPTKKPSGGPTVTAGQIQSTSVVVSWPKVDGAAWYAVQLNGKHLTWVQSQVLRIYNLQPNTAYKVTVSVRDSAGRDSGPGKAASFRTTGAGGGATTPGTKYVLGNGSSGMAAELWGGRTADGTVLVGGRTNGYAQQQWYFDDAGNGQVRIKSAASGKCLQPGGTPAAGMWVAQQPCAGGNGAQTWKLTSKGGTVTVTDASGGFALTVSNRPYYGYWLLDLQRADGRATQAWTLQKSG
;
A
#
# COMPACT_ATOMS: atom_id res chain seq x y z
N MET A 1 4.02 -80.43 6.78
CA MET A 1 4.56 -79.06 6.66
C MET A 1 3.50 -78.09 7.16
N THR A 2 3.81 -77.48 8.31
CA THR A 2 3.07 -76.50 9.13
C THR A 2 2.86 -75.17 8.39
N GLY A 3 1.80 -74.36 8.52
CA GLY A 3 0.59 -74.42 9.34
C GLY A 3 0.33 -73.10 10.11
N ARG A 4 -0.72 -72.33 9.71
CA ARG A 4 -1.69 -71.56 10.55
C ARG A 4 -1.16 -70.33 11.35
N ARG A 5 -1.93 -69.35 11.84
CA ARG A 5 -3.29 -68.75 11.70
C ARG A 5 -3.36 -67.59 12.72
N ARG A 6 -4.23 -66.59 12.44
CA ARG A 6 -5.13 -65.85 13.36
C ARG A 6 -4.58 -64.95 14.51
N ARG A 7 -5.18 -63.76 14.62
CA ARG A 7 -5.36 -62.95 15.85
C ARG A 7 -6.31 -63.68 16.83
N PRO A 8 -6.26 -63.41 18.17
CA PRO A 8 -7.30 -62.54 18.79
C PRO A 8 -6.92 -61.81 20.12
N ALA A 9 -7.91 -60.99 20.54
CA ALA A 9 -8.34 -60.35 21.80
C ALA A 9 -7.72 -60.59 23.21
N ALA A 10 -8.08 -59.64 24.09
CA ALA A 10 -7.76 -59.36 25.50
C ALA A 10 -8.22 -60.36 26.59
N ALA A 11 -7.60 -60.31 27.79
CA ALA A 11 -8.23 -59.96 29.11
C ALA A 11 -7.53 -60.58 30.36
N ALA A 12 -7.41 -59.76 31.42
CA ALA A 12 -7.54 -60.04 32.87
C ALA A 12 -6.53 -60.98 33.59
N ASP A 13 -6.24 -60.95 34.91
CA ASP A 13 -6.34 -60.03 36.07
C ASP A 13 -5.81 -60.86 37.30
N HIS A 14 -5.57 -60.18 38.42
CA HIS A 14 -5.62 -60.63 39.82
C HIS A 14 -4.34 -60.91 40.61
N ARG A 15 -4.15 -60.11 41.68
CA ARG A 15 -4.43 -60.43 43.10
C ARG A 15 -4.31 -59.14 43.95
N ARG A 16 -5.40 -58.57 44.52
CA ARG A 16 -6.00 -58.80 45.88
C ARG A 16 -4.96 -58.72 47.01
N LYS A 17 -5.10 -58.02 48.15
CA LYS A 17 -6.20 -57.37 48.95
C LYS A 17 -5.52 -56.84 50.28
N PRO A 18 -6.21 -56.40 51.37
CA PRO A 18 -7.16 -55.30 51.66
C PRO A 18 -6.71 -54.42 52.89
N ARG A 19 -7.33 -53.31 53.36
CA ARG A 19 -8.58 -53.20 54.17
C ARG A 19 -8.88 -51.74 54.60
N ARG A 20 -10.17 -51.34 54.43
CA ARG A 20 -11.11 -50.45 55.20
C ARG A 20 -10.56 -49.51 56.30
N LEU A 21 -10.79 -48.19 56.29
CA LEU A 21 -12.03 -47.35 56.42
C LEU A 21 -12.45 -47.07 57.88
N ILE A 22 -12.30 -45.81 58.37
CA ILE A 22 -13.11 -45.17 59.45
C ILE A 22 -13.23 -43.65 59.18
N LEU A 23 -14.44 -43.13 59.40
CA LEU A 23 -14.97 -41.76 59.25
C LEU A 23 -14.56 -40.78 60.39
N VAL A 24 -14.88 -39.48 60.20
CA VAL A 24 -15.64 -38.56 61.11
C VAL A 24 -14.99 -37.16 61.34
N THR A 25 -15.53 -36.18 60.60
CA THR A 25 -15.98 -34.78 60.90
C THR A 25 -15.20 -33.71 61.71
N ALA A 26 -15.37 -32.46 61.21
CA ALA A 26 -15.69 -31.18 61.89
C ALA A 26 -14.57 -30.44 62.66
N ALA A 27 -14.49 -29.10 62.77
CA ALA A 27 -15.18 -27.93 62.20
C ALA A 27 -14.46 -26.64 62.72
N THR A 28 -14.59 -25.50 62.00
CA THR A 28 -14.72 -24.07 62.46
C THR A 28 -13.72 -23.47 63.49
N ALA A 29 -13.39 -22.18 63.59
CA ALA A 29 -13.56 -20.91 62.85
C ALA A 29 -12.87 -19.80 63.72
N ALA A 30 -12.61 -18.63 63.13
CA ALA A 30 -12.46 -17.28 63.77
C ALA A 30 -11.23 -17.01 64.68
N ALA A 31 -10.73 -15.80 64.92
CA ALA A 31 -10.77 -14.43 64.35
C ALA A 31 -9.85 -13.53 65.22
N GLY A 32 -9.43 -12.38 64.68
CA GLY A 32 -8.95 -11.19 65.44
C GLY A 32 -7.42 -11.02 65.50
N LEU A 33 -6.77 -9.94 65.05
CA LEU A 33 -6.90 -8.47 65.20
C LEU A 33 -5.79 -7.89 66.11
N ILE A 34 -5.03 -6.91 65.58
CA ILE A 34 -4.30 -5.81 66.27
C ILE A 34 -2.97 -6.27 66.94
N ALA A 35 -1.81 -5.61 66.88
CA ALA A 35 -1.46 -4.18 66.78
C ALA A 35 -0.02 -3.98 66.27
N ALA A 36 0.25 -2.74 65.86
CA ALA A 36 1.54 -2.17 65.48
C ALA A 36 2.62 -2.20 66.59
N GLY A 37 3.89 -2.13 66.16
CA GLY A 37 5.04 -1.84 67.02
C GLY A 37 6.32 -1.62 66.21
N ILE A 38 6.66 -0.34 65.99
CA ILE A 38 7.93 0.14 65.42
C ILE A 38 8.98 0.20 66.54
N ALA A 39 10.25 -0.11 66.21
CA ALA A 39 11.48 0.61 66.61
C ALA A 39 12.65 -0.23 67.17
N TYR A 40 13.77 -0.12 66.43
CA TYR A 40 15.15 0.16 66.88
C TYR A 40 16.13 -0.96 67.29
N SER A 41 17.06 -1.21 66.36
CA SER A 41 18.54 -1.17 66.47
C SER A 41 19.30 -2.08 67.43
N GLY A 42 20.27 -2.83 66.88
CA GLY A 42 21.40 -3.41 67.61
C GLY A 42 22.37 -4.16 66.68
N ILE A 43 23.58 -3.63 66.55
CA ILE A 43 24.67 -3.97 65.63
C ILE A 43 25.42 -5.25 66.08
N GLY A 44 25.94 -6.05 65.14
CA GLY A 44 26.99 -7.04 65.45
C GLY A 44 27.29 -8.09 64.37
N ASP A 45 28.25 -7.74 63.49
CA ASP A 45 29.23 -8.58 62.78
C ASP A 45 28.86 -9.89 62.07
N GLY A 46 28.96 -9.85 60.74
CA GLY A 46 29.02 -11.03 59.89
C GLY A 46 28.97 -10.68 58.41
N ALA A 47 30.07 -10.16 57.85
CA ALA A 47 30.18 -9.90 56.43
C ALA A 47 30.11 -11.20 55.62
N GLN A 48 29.04 -11.38 54.85
CA GLN A 48 29.06 -12.22 53.66
C GLN A 48 28.29 -11.50 52.55
N ALA A 49 29.01 -11.20 51.48
CA ALA A 49 28.53 -10.39 50.37
C ALA A 49 27.45 -11.12 49.54
N ALA A 50 26.33 -10.43 49.40
CA ALA A 50 25.47 -10.32 48.22
C ALA A 50 24.86 -11.58 47.57
N ALA A 51 23.53 -11.66 47.67
CA ALA A 51 22.68 -11.75 46.49
C ALA A 51 21.64 -10.63 46.57
N PRO A 52 21.43 -9.79 45.53
CA PRO A 52 20.27 -8.92 45.52
C PRO A 52 19.04 -9.82 45.40
N VAL A 53 18.20 -9.81 46.43
CA VAL A 53 16.83 -10.29 46.29
C VAL A 53 16.19 -9.38 45.26
N VAL A 54 15.93 -9.93 44.08
CA VAL A 54 15.03 -9.30 43.13
C VAL A 54 13.68 -9.28 43.84
N GLU A 55 13.33 -8.12 44.38
CA GLU A 55 11.98 -7.85 44.84
C GLU A 55 11.12 -8.04 43.58
N ALA A 56 10.42 -9.17 43.50
CA ALA A 56 9.42 -9.37 42.48
C ALA A 56 8.43 -8.23 42.67
N ALA A 57 8.41 -7.29 41.71
CA ALA A 57 7.41 -6.26 41.65
C ALA A 57 6.06 -6.93 41.88
N ALA A 58 5.41 -6.56 42.98
CA ALA A 58 4.08 -7.05 43.29
C ALA A 58 3.21 -6.72 42.07
N ALA A 59 2.65 -7.76 41.44
CA ALA A 59 1.66 -7.56 40.38
C ALA A 59 0.56 -6.69 40.98
N GLU A 60 0.40 -5.48 40.43
CA GLU A 60 -0.67 -4.58 40.82
C GLU A 60 -2.01 -5.32 40.70
N ALA A 61 -2.88 -5.14 41.70
CA ALA A 61 -4.22 -5.69 41.64
C ALA A 61 -4.93 -5.14 40.38
N PRO A 62 -5.63 -5.98 39.60
CA PRO A 62 -6.26 -5.52 38.36
C PRO A 62 -7.21 -4.36 38.64
N ALA A 63 -7.15 -3.33 37.79
CA ALA A 63 -8.02 -2.17 37.92
C ALA A 63 -9.50 -2.56 37.75
N ALA A 64 -10.39 -1.87 38.48
CA ALA A 64 -11.82 -2.04 38.33
C ALA A 64 -12.29 -1.63 36.92
N ALA A 65 -13.34 -2.28 36.41
CA ALA A 65 -13.91 -1.94 35.11
C ALA A 65 -14.32 -0.45 35.03
N PRO A 66 -14.05 0.22 33.90
CA PRO A 66 -14.27 1.65 33.77
C PRO A 66 -15.75 2.04 33.73
N ALA A 67 -16.09 3.22 34.26
CA ALA A 67 -17.42 3.80 34.11
C ALA A 67 -17.61 4.36 32.69
N ARG A 68 -18.76 4.06 32.07
CA ARG A 68 -19.17 4.56 30.74
C ARG A 68 -19.41 6.08 30.80
N ASP A 69 -19.13 6.78 29.69
CA ASP A 69 -19.33 8.23 29.49
C ASP A 69 -18.38 9.19 30.23
N GLN A 70 -17.30 8.70 30.85
CA GLN A 70 -16.26 9.57 31.40
C GLN A 70 -15.24 9.95 30.32
N GLU A 71 -14.87 11.23 30.27
CA GLU A 71 -13.72 11.67 29.45
C GLU A 71 -12.48 10.83 29.80
N PRO A 72 -11.64 10.47 28.81
CA PRO A 72 -10.39 9.78 29.08
C PRO A 72 -9.54 10.58 30.07
N ASP A 73 -9.07 9.92 31.12
CA ASP A 73 -8.11 10.54 32.02
C ASP A 73 -6.81 10.82 31.25
N PRO A 74 -6.18 12.00 31.41
CA PRO A 74 -4.90 12.27 30.79
C PRO A 74 -3.86 11.24 31.25
N ILE A 75 -3.06 10.74 30.30
CA ILE A 75 -1.89 9.94 30.66
C ILE A 75 -0.89 10.88 31.35
N ALA A 76 -0.43 10.49 32.54
CA ALA A 76 0.45 11.34 33.36
C ALA A 76 1.83 11.55 32.71
N ALA A 77 2.40 10.49 32.15
CA ALA A 77 3.64 10.50 31.37
C ALA A 77 3.75 9.19 30.55
N ALA A 78 4.58 9.20 29.50
CA ALA A 78 4.94 7.97 28.82
C ALA A 78 5.73 7.03 29.76
N PRO A 79 5.43 5.72 29.79
CA PRO A 79 6.23 4.74 30.52
C PRO A 79 7.68 4.70 30.03
N ALA A 80 8.55 4.10 30.84
CA ALA A 80 9.90 3.78 30.39
C ALA A 80 9.86 2.70 29.30
N ASN A 81 10.82 2.75 28.38
CA ASN A 81 10.90 1.79 27.29
C ASN A 81 11.24 0.37 27.77
N GLU A 82 10.55 -0.64 27.23
CA GLU A 82 10.86 -2.06 27.41
C GLU A 82 11.22 -2.69 26.06
N THR A 83 12.46 -2.51 25.60
CA THR A 83 12.90 -2.93 24.25
C THR A 83 12.68 -4.41 23.96
N ALA A 84 12.88 -5.29 24.94
CA ALA A 84 12.68 -6.73 24.77
C ALA A 84 11.21 -7.11 24.49
N ARG A 85 10.27 -6.23 24.82
CA ARG A 85 8.83 -6.39 24.61
C ARG A 85 8.28 -5.41 23.58
N GLY A 86 9.14 -4.63 22.94
CA GLY A 86 8.75 -3.67 21.92
C GLY A 86 7.90 -2.50 22.40
N MET A 87 7.88 -2.25 23.71
CA MET A 87 7.18 -1.12 24.32
C MET A 87 8.09 0.12 24.23
N ILE A 88 8.20 0.71 23.04
CA ILE A 88 9.05 1.90 22.79
C ILE A 88 8.19 3.15 22.64
N TYR A 89 8.28 4.05 23.61
CA TYR A 89 7.55 5.32 23.67
C TYR A 89 8.38 6.54 23.23
N ASP A 90 9.63 6.33 22.83
CA ASP A 90 10.46 7.40 22.28
C ASP A 90 9.74 8.10 21.12
N GLY A 91 9.82 9.43 21.08
CA GLY A 91 9.12 10.24 20.08
C GLY A 91 7.60 10.41 20.34
N LEU A 92 7.07 9.85 21.43
CA LEU A 92 5.67 10.02 21.83
C LEU A 92 5.54 10.94 23.04
N GLN A 93 4.48 11.74 23.05
CA GLN A 93 4.20 12.72 24.10
C GLN A 93 2.83 12.44 24.72
N ALA A 94 2.76 12.36 26.04
CA ALA A 94 1.47 12.28 26.74
C ALA A 94 0.69 13.59 26.52
N ALA A 95 -0.61 13.48 26.24
CA ALA A 95 -1.45 14.62 25.93
C ALA A 95 -2.18 15.13 27.20
N PRO A 96 -2.17 16.45 27.47
CA PRO A 96 -2.84 17.01 28.65
C PRO A 96 -4.37 16.98 28.50
N LYS A 97 -5.08 17.21 29.61
CA LYS A 97 -6.54 17.35 29.61
C LYS A 97 -6.99 18.42 28.61
N GLY A 98 -7.96 18.08 27.76
CA GLY A 98 -8.51 18.97 26.74
C GLY A 98 -7.73 19.00 25.42
N ASP A 99 -6.61 18.28 25.30
CA ASP A 99 -5.98 17.98 24.01
C ASP A 99 -6.79 16.93 23.25
N ARG A 100 -6.73 16.94 21.92
CA ARG A 100 -7.43 15.96 21.07
C ARG A 100 -6.91 14.53 21.25
N CYS A 101 -5.68 14.35 21.71
CA CYS A 101 -5.08 13.05 21.98
C CYS A 101 -5.20 12.64 23.46
N VAL A 102 -6.05 13.31 24.26
CA VAL A 102 -6.22 12.99 25.69
C VAL A 102 -6.56 11.51 25.89
N GLY A 103 -5.90 10.88 26.87
CA GLY A 103 -6.03 9.44 27.14
C GLY A 103 -5.17 8.54 26.25
N VAL A 104 -4.43 9.11 25.30
CA VAL A 104 -3.45 8.42 24.46
C VAL A 104 -2.20 9.30 24.24
N TYR A 105 -1.35 8.96 23.28
CA TYR A 105 -0.12 9.68 22.99
C TYR A 105 -0.23 10.51 21.71
N ARG A 106 0.61 11.54 21.64
CA ARG A 106 0.77 12.40 20.46
C ARG A 106 2.13 12.15 19.83
N THR A 107 2.15 12.02 18.51
CA THR A 107 3.39 11.99 17.71
C THR A 107 3.94 13.41 17.53
N ASP A 108 5.19 13.54 17.09
CA ASP A 108 5.77 14.86 16.81
C ASP A 108 5.08 15.62 15.66
N THR A 109 4.41 14.90 14.76
CA THR A 109 3.54 15.48 13.72
C THR A 109 2.15 15.91 14.24
N GLY A 110 1.91 15.70 15.53
CA GLY A 110 0.66 16.02 16.21
C GLY A 110 -0.43 14.98 16.02
N LEU A 111 -0.22 13.88 15.28
CA LEU A 111 -1.18 12.79 15.19
C LEU A 111 -1.32 12.09 16.54
N CYS A 112 -2.48 11.52 16.81
CA CYS A 112 -2.72 10.74 18.01
C CYS A 112 -2.41 9.27 17.71
N THR A 113 -1.84 8.56 18.67
CA THR A 113 -1.51 7.13 18.60
C THR A 113 -1.87 6.47 19.91
N HIS A 114 -2.38 5.25 19.84
CA HIS A 114 -2.76 4.51 21.05
C HIS A 114 -1.52 4.13 21.90
N GLY A 115 -0.40 3.85 21.24
CA GLY A 115 0.87 3.48 21.88
C GLY A 115 1.46 2.25 21.20
N PRO A 116 2.58 1.71 21.70
CA PRO A 116 3.08 0.42 21.25
C PRO A 116 2.29 -0.74 21.86
N ASP A 117 1.96 -1.74 21.04
CA ASP A 117 1.26 -2.96 21.46
C ASP A 117 2.19 -3.95 22.14
N ALA A 118 1.71 -4.54 23.24
CA ALA A 118 2.40 -5.63 23.89
C ALA A 118 2.35 -6.90 23.01
N PRO A 119 3.47 -7.62 22.81
CA PRO A 119 3.47 -8.81 21.99
C PRO A 119 2.61 -9.91 22.62
N PRO A 120 1.86 -10.69 21.82
CA PRO A 120 1.09 -11.81 22.32
C PRO A 120 1.95 -12.79 23.09
N LYS A 121 1.33 -13.55 24.01
CA LYS A 121 2.06 -14.49 24.86
C LYS A 121 2.83 -15.52 24.01
N GLY A 122 4.15 -15.56 24.21
CA GLY A 122 5.04 -16.50 23.51
C GLY A 122 5.56 -15.99 22.17
N VAL A 123 5.18 -14.77 21.74
CA VAL A 123 5.78 -14.09 20.60
C VAL A 123 7.11 -13.46 21.03
N ASP A 124 8.15 -13.76 20.27
CA ASP A 124 9.48 -13.17 20.41
C ASP A 124 9.71 -12.20 19.25
N ILE A 125 9.53 -10.90 19.52
CA ILE A 125 9.59 -9.84 18.49
C ILE A 125 10.97 -9.72 17.84
N THR A 126 12.01 -10.32 18.45
CA THR A 126 13.38 -10.32 17.92
C THR A 126 13.63 -11.40 16.87
N LYS A 127 12.62 -12.23 16.59
CA LYS A 127 12.68 -13.28 15.57
C LYS A 127 11.75 -12.95 14.42
N ASP A 128 12.30 -12.92 13.21
CA ASP A 128 11.49 -12.70 12.01
C ASP A 128 10.42 -13.78 11.82
N ILE A 129 9.23 -13.34 11.42
CA ILE A 129 8.19 -14.22 10.93
C ILE A 129 8.60 -14.75 9.54
N PRO A 130 8.56 -16.08 9.32
CA PRO A 130 8.87 -16.66 8.01
C PRO A 130 7.82 -16.24 6.96
N PRO A 131 8.18 -16.21 5.65
CA PRO A 131 7.23 -15.91 4.59
C PRO A 131 6.00 -16.82 4.64
N ALA A 132 4.81 -16.22 4.64
CA ALA A 132 3.54 -16.95 4.58
C ALA A 132 3.32 -17.61 3.21
N VAL A 133 3.95 -17.08 2.16
CA VAL A 133 4.00 -17.67 0.82
C VAL A 133 5.44 -18.07 0.52
N LYS A 134 5.68 -19.37 0.33
CA LYS A 134 7.02 -19.95 0.16
C LYS A 134 7.56 -19.84 -1.28
N GLU A 135 6.73 -19.50 -2.25
CA GLU A 135 7.16 -19.15 -3.60
C GLU A 135 7.61 -17.68 -3.62
N ALA A 136 8.88 -17.43 -3.94
CA ALA A 136 9.39 -16.08 -4.13
C ALA A 136 8.67 -15.44 -5.32
N ALA A 137 7.82 -14.44 -5.05
CA ALA A 137 7.23 -13.65 -6.10
C ALA A 137 8.29 -12.72 -6.69
N PRO A 138 8.31 -12.50 -8.02
CA PRO A 138 9.17 -11.46 -8.59
C PRO A 138 8.75 -10.11 -8.00
N ALA A 139 9.59 -9.56 -7.12
CA ALA A 139 9.42 -8.21 -6.58
C ALA A 139 9.53 -7.18 -7.70
N ALA A 140 8.50 -6.37 -7.85
CA ALA A 140 8.66 -4.99 -8.24
C ALA A 140 7.60 -4.16 -7.51
N ASP A 141 8.06 -3.26 -6.64
CA ASP A 141 7.24 -2.17 -6.13
C ASP A 141 7.27 -1.03 -7.16
N PRO A 142 6.12 -0.51 -7.59
CA PRO A 142 6.02 0.65 -8.47
C PRO A 142 6.36 2.03 -7.86
N ALA A 143 6.65 2.16 -6.55
CA ALA A 143 6.66 3.47 -5.87
C ALA A 143 7.97 3.94 -5.19
N ARG A 144 9.15 3.31 -5.35
CA ARG A 144 10.38 3.93 -4.83
C ARG A 144 11.73 3.70 -5.56
N PRO A 145 12.57 4.75 -5.70
CA PRO A 145 13.98 4.69 -6.11
C PRO A 145 14.98 4.54 -4.94
N ALA A 146 16.15 3.93 -5.19
CA ALA A 146 17.30 3.88 -4.26
C ALA A 146 18.47 4.79 -4.74
N ALA A 147 19.10 5.51 -3.79
CA ALA A 147 20.18 6.50 -3.97
C ALA A 147 21.60 5.86 -3.83
N ASP A 148 22.71 6.52 -4.17
CA ASP A 148 23.45 7.44 -3.27
C ASP A 148 24.01 8.72 -3.95
N ASP A 149 24.11 9.79 -3.14
CA ASP A 149 24.35 11.23 -3.46
C ASP A 149 25.83 11.60 -3.77
N PRO A 150 26.17 12.76 -4.43
CA PRO A 150 25.79 14.09 -3.95
C PRO A 150 25.25 15.08 -5.00
N ALA A 151 24.23 15.82 -4.58
CA ALA A 151 23.92 17.21 -4.91
C ALA A 151 23.72 17.58 -6.39
N SER A 152 22.44 17.77 -6.76
CA SER A 152 22.01 19.10 -7.22
C SER A 152 20.55 19.35 -6.82
N LYS A 153 20.34 20.58 -6.35
CA LYS A 153 19.18 21.11 -5.65
C LYS A 153 17.97 21.34 -6.57
N GLU A 154 16.79 21.46 -5.95
CA GLU A 154 15.56 22.15 -6.37
C GLU A 154 15.36 22.50 -7.85
N GLY A 155 14.22 22.04 -8.39
CA GLY A 155 13.61 22.63 -9.58
C GLY A 155 12.99 21.61 -10.53
N ASP A 156 11.67 21.69 -10.66
CA ASP A 156 10.84 21.27 -11.80
C ASP A 156 10.64 19.76 -12.07
N GLY A 157 9.37 19.36 -12.00
CA GLY A 157 8.87 18.03 -12.32
C GLY A 157 9.33 17.55 -13.70
N ARG A 158 9.80 16.29 -13.77
CA ARG A 158 10.31 15.73 -15.01
C ARG A 158 9.14 15.21 -15.88
N PRO A 159 9.08 15.51 -17.19
CA PRO A 159 8.08 15.09 -18.19
C PRO A 159 7.83 13.58 -18.41
N GLN A 160 8.30 12.73 -17.50
CA GLN A 160 8.48 11.29 -17.69
C GLN A 160 7.63 10.47 -16.72
N ASP A 161 7.16 11.14 -15.67
CA ASP A 161 6.10 10.70 -14.76
C ASP A 161 4.74 11.24 -15.24
N ALA A 162 4.69 11.73 -16.48
CA ALA A 162 3.47 12.21 -17.09
C ALA A 162 2.58 11.00 -17.43
N PRO A 163 1.33 10.94 -16.93
CA PRO A 163 0.35 9.99 -17.45
C PRO A 163 0.33 10.05 -18.98
N ALA A 164 0.17 8.90 -19.63
CA ALA A 164 0.21 8.79 -21.08
C ALA A 164 -1.20 8.54 -21.64
N ALA A 165 -1.53 9.20 -22.75
CA ALA A 165 -2.80 9.06 -23.45
C ALA A 165 -2.58 8.81 -24.94
N ASP A 166 -3.33 7.86 -25.49
CA ASP A 166 -3.29 7.50 -26.90
C ASP A 166 -4.10 8.50 -27.73
N ALA A 167 -3.47 9.20 -28.68
CA ALA A 167 -4.14 10.16 -29.55
C ALA A 167 -5.32 9.56 -30.35
N SER A 168 -5.32 8.26 -30.60
CA SER A 168 -6.38 7.57 -31.34
C SER A 168 -7.71 7.47 -30.57
N THR A 169 -7.69 7.65 -29.25
CA THR A 169 -8.90 7.63 -28.41
C THR A 169 -9.65 8.96 -28.40
N ALA A 170 -9.14 9.99 -29.09
CA ALA A 170 -9.76 11.30 -29.11
C ALA A 170 -11.15 11.26 -29.80
N THR A 171 -12.21 11.48 -29.03
CA THR A 171 -13.61 11.44 -29.49
C THR A 171 -14.24 12.83 -29.49
N LYS A 172 -15.24 13.05 -30.36
CA LYS A 172 -15.93 14.35 -30.46
C LYS A 172 -16.58 14.67 -29.11
N ALA A 173 -16.30 15.86 -28.55
CA ALA A 173 -16.86 16.26 -27.27
C ALA A 173 -18.40 16.33 -27.37
N SER A 174 -19.09 15.50 -26.60
CA SER A 174 -20.55 15.58 -26.45
C SER A 174 -20.91 16.65 -25.41
N ALA A 175 -21.96 17.42 -25.70
CA ALA A 175 -22.63 18.32 -24.75
C ALA A 175 -23.22 17.51 -23.57
N PRO A 176 -23.53 18.12 -22.40
CA PRO A 176 -23.88 17.38 -21.20
C PRO A 176 -25.22 16.68 -21.39
N GLU A 177 -25.22 15.34 -21.28
CA GLU A 177 -26.45 14.55 -21.33
C GLU A 177 -27.07 14.45 -19.92
N PRO A 178 -28.40 14.64 -19.78
CA PRO A 178 -29.11 14.39 -18.53
C PRO A 178 -29.12 12.89 -18.23
N ALA A 179 -29.22 12.53 -16.95
CA ALA A 179 -29.27 11.15 -16.49
C ALA A 179 -30.33 10.32 -17.26
N ALA A 180 -29.87 9.30 -18.01
CA ALA A 180 -30.71 8.28 -18.60
C ALA A 180 -30.30 6.90 -18.05
N ALA A 181 -31.31 6.12 -17.72
CA ALA A 181 -31.24 4.88 -16.96
C ALA A 181 -30.26 3.84 -17.53
N ALA A 182 -29.50 3.22 -16.62
CA ALA A 182 -28.55 2.16 -16.95
C ALA A 182 -29.27 0.92 -17.50
N ALA A 183 -28.93 0.55 -18.74
CA ALA A 183 -29.07 -0.82 -19.21
C ALA A 183 -27.95 -1.70 -18.59
N PRO A 184 -28.19 -2.99 -18.35
CA PRO A 184 -27.34 -3.81 -17.48
C PRO A 184 -25.98 -4.10 -18.11
N ALA A 185 -24.93 -4.00 -17.29
CA ALA A 185 -23.56 -4.32 -17.67
C ALA A 185 -23.42 -5.84 -17.88
N GLY A 186 -23.05 -6.24 -19.10
CA GLY A 186 -22.46 -7.55 -19.34
C GLY A 186 -21.09 -7.62 -18.67
N SER A 187 -20.88 -8.69 -17.90
CA SER A 187 -19.66 -9.03 -17.19
C SER A 187 -18.42 -8.97 -18.09
N GLN A 188 -17.53 -8.01 -17.83
CA GLN A 188 -16.14 -8.05 -18.29
C GLN A 188 -15.40 -9.05 -17.40
N ASN A 189 -14.83 -10.11 -17.99
CA ASN A 189 -14.06 -11.11 -17.27
C ASN A 189 -12.79 -10.48 -16.71
N VAL A 190 -12.76 -10.30 -15.39
CA VAL A 190 -11.58 -9.91 -14.61
C VAL A 190 -10.57 -11.06 -14.69
N ALA A 191 -9.32 -10.77 -15.09
CA ALA A 191 -8.25 -11.76 -15.01
C ALA A 191 -8.07 -12.19 -13.54
N ALA A 192 -8.11 -13.49 -13.25
CA ALA A 192 -7.99 -13.99 -11.90
C ALA A 192 -6.57 -13.74 -11.35
N GLY A 193 -6.46 -12.93 -10.29
CA GLY A 193 -5.20 -12.73 -9.58
C GLY A 193 -4.77 -13.96 -8.78
N PRO A 194 -3.58 -13.94 -8.15
CA PRO A 194 -3.04 -15.10 -7.45
C PRO A 194 -3.94 -15.53 -6.29
N ALA A 195 -4.17 -16.84 -6.16
CA ALA A 195 -5.03 -17.41 -5.14
C ALA A 195 -4.54 -17.02 -3.72
N GLY A 196 -5.44 -16.48 -2.90
CA GLY A 196 -5.14 -16.06 -1.52
C GLY A 196 -4.34 -14.75 -1.40
N GLN A 197 -4.16 -14.01 -2.50
CA GLN A 197 -3.49 -12.69 -2.51
C GLN A 197 -4.35 -11.60 -3.16
N THR A 198 -5.60 -11.90 -3.48
CA THR A 198 -6.57 -10.96 -4.04
C THR A 198 -7.59 -10.58 -2.99
N VAL A 199 -8.11 -9.36 -3.11
CA VAL A 199 -9.18 -8.83 -2.25
C VAL A 199 -10.39 -8.47 -3.09
N GLN A 200 -11.48 -8.08 -2.44
CA GLN A 200 -12.65 -7.59 -3.16
C GLN A 200 -12.32 -6.28 -3.91
N CYS A 201 -12.48 -6.28 -5.23
CA CYS A 201 -12.27 -5.09 -6.05
C CYS A 201 -13.26 -3.97 -5.70
N ASP A 202 -12.75 -2.73 -5.66
CA ASP A 202 -13.55 -1.52 -5.48
C ASP A 202 -13.17 -0.45 -6.52
N GLY A 203 -14.10 -0.20 -7.45
CA GLY A 203 -13.91 0.77 -8.53
C GLY A 203 -12.68 0.46 -9.38
N ASP A 204 -11.84 1.48 -9.59
CA ASP A 204 -10.59 1.40 -10.35
C ASP A 204 -9.39 0.89 -9.53
N GLY A 205 -9.62 0.50 -8.27
CA GLY A 205 -8.56 0.10 -7.34
C GLY A 205 -7.72 1.23 -6.79
N SER A 206 -8.03 2.52 -7.03
CA SER A 206 -7.16 3.63 -6.59
C SER A 206 -7.87 4.92 -6.18
N THR A 207 -9.06 5.21 -6.69
CA THR A 207 -9.80 6.45 -6.43
C THR A 207 -10.58 6.39 -5.10
N GLY A 208 -10.64 7.50 -4.38
CA GLY A 208 -11.38 7.62 -3.12
C GLY A 208 -10.59 7.12 -1.92
N ASN A 209 -11.28 6.90 -0.80
CA ASN A 209 -10.66 6.42 0.44
C ASN A 209 -10.09 5.02 0.25
N ARG A 210 -8.79 4.87 0.49
CA ARG A 210 -8.06 3.62 0.28
C ARG A 210 -7.04 3.32 1.36
N VAL A 211 -6.92 2.04 1.70
CA VAL A 211 -5.80 1.49 2.47
C VAL A 211 -4.67 1.14 1.50
N GLN A 212 -3.50 1.73 1.67
CA GLN A 212 -2.30 1.43 0.89
C GLN A 212 -1.37 0.54 1.71
N VAL A 213 -1.00 -0.62 1.17
CA VAL A 213 0.00 -1.48 1.80
C VAL A 213 1.39 -0.94 1.49
N VAL A 214 2.25 -0.89 2.51
CA VAL A 214 3.61 -0.35 2.45
C VAL A 214 4.54 -1.30 3.19
N TYR A 215 5.58 -1.78 2.53
CA TYR A 215 6.75 -2.40 3.12
C TYR A 215 7.81 -1.31 3.32
N VAL A 216 8.37 -1.20 4.52
CA VAL A 216 9.47 -0.27 4.80
C VAL A 216 10.69 -1.04 5.29
N HIS A 217 11.90 -0.66 4.88
CA HIS A 217 13.12 -1.37 5.29
C HIS A 217 14.29 -0.41 5.48
N ALA A 218 15.29 -0.82 6.26
CA ALA A 218 16.54 -0.08 6.35
C ALA A 218 17.40 -0.30 5.07
N PRO A 219 18.37 0.58 4.77
CA PRO A 219 19.28 0.36 3.65
C PRO A 219 20.01 -0.99 3.79
N GLY A 220 20.09 -1.73 2.69
CA GLY A 220 20.73 -3.06 2.66
C GLY A 220 19.94 -4.18 3.35
N LYS A 221 18.68 -3.93 3.77
CA LYS A 221 17.77 -4.91 4.37
C LYS A 221 16.53 -5.20 3.52
N ASP A 222 16.56 -4.87 2.23
CA ASP A 222 15.43 -5.10 1.33
C ASP A 222 15.16 -6.61 1.14
N ARG A 223 14.03 -7.07 1.66
CA ARG A 223 13.48 -8.43 1.52
C ARG A 223 12.17 -8.44 0.73
N TYR A 224 11.89 -7.38 -0.02
CA TYR A 224 10.62 -7.22 -0.73
C TYR A 224 10.33 -8.36 -1.71
N SER A 225 11.33 -8.91 -2.42
CA SER A 225 11.16 -10.08 -3.32
C SER A 225 10.75 -11.34 -2.59
N GLU A 226 11.21 -11.50 -1.37
CA GLU A 226 10.90 -12.66 -0.54
C GLU A 226 9.49 -12.54 0.05
N TYR A 227 9.08 -11.32 0.45
CA TYR A 227 7.86 -11.13 1.24
C TYR A 227 6.68 -10.49 0.50
N VAL A 228 6.81 -9.94 -0.71
CA VAL A 228 5.69 -9.25 -1.39
C VAL A 228 4.42 -10.10 -1.53
N ALA A 229 4.57 -11.41 -1.81
CA ALA A 229 3.44 -12.33 -1.84
C ALA A 229 2.83 -12.55 -0.44
N SER A 230 3.67 -12.56 0.60
CA SER A 230 3.24 -12.65 2.00
C SER A 230 2.52 -11.37 2.44
N PHE A 231 3.00 -10.17 2.08
CA PHE A 231 2.32 -8.90 2.38
C PHE A 231 0.94 -8.83 1.72
N ARG A 232 0.82 -9.27 0.46
CA ARG A 232 -0.48 -9.37 -0.23
C ARG A 232 -1.40 -10.38 0.42
N LYS A 233 -0.86 -11.54 0.82
CA LYS A 233 -1.61 -12.56 1.56
C LYS A 233 -2.10 -12.02 2.90
N TRP A 234 -1.25 -11.37 3.69
CA TRP A 234 -1.64 -10.82 4.99
C TRP A 234 -2.64 -9.67 4.86
N ALA A 235 -2.56 -8.86 3.81
CA ALA A 235 -3.61 -7.89 3.48
C ALA A 235 -4.95 -8.58 3.14
N ALA A 236 -4.92 -9.70 2.40
CA ALA A 236 -6.12 -10.49 2.13
C ALA A 236 -6.67 -11.19 3.39
N ASP A 237 -5.79 -11.68 4.27
CA ASP A 237 -6.18 -12.26 5.56
C ASP A 237 -6.81 -11.19 6.48
N ALA A 238 -6.29 -9.96 6.48
CA ALA A 238 -6.89 -8.84 7.18
C ALA A 238 -8.29 -8.51 6.61
N ASP A 239 -8.46 -8.45 5.29
CA ASP A 239 -9.79 -8.28 4.67
C ASP A 239 -10.77 -9.39 5.08
N LEU A 240 -10.27 -10.63 5.19
CA LEU A 240 -11.07 -11.76 5.62
C LEU A 240 -11.58 -11.58 7.06
N ILE A 241 -10.78 -11.03 7.98
CA ILE A 241 -11.20 -10.70 9.34
C ILE A 241 -12.37 -9.72 9.32
N TYR A 242 -12.25 -8.60 8.61
CA TYR A 242 -13.32 -7.60 8.53
C TYR A 242 -14.59 -8.15 7.88
N SER A 243 -14.45 -8.96 6.82
CA SER A 243 -15.58 -9.52 6.08
C SER A 243 -16.28 -10.67 6.81
N ALA A 244 -15.54 -11.50 7.54
CA ALA A 244 -16.10 -12.53 8.41
C ALA A 244 -16.88 -11.88 9.57
N SER A 245 -16.30 -10.90 10.24
CA SER A 245 -16.94 -10.17 11.35
C SER A 245 -18.21 -9.45 10.90
N ALA A 246 -18.18 -8.82 9.71
CA ALA A 246 -19.37 -8.19 9.14
C ALA A 246 -20.50 -9.19 8.90
N LYS A 247 -20.17 -10.40 8.47
CA LYS A 247 -21.14 -11.44 8.18
C LYS A 247 -21.86 -11.93 9.44
N GLU A 248 -21.18 -11.97 10.59
CA GLU A 248 -21.79 -12.37 11.86
C GLU A 248 -22.92 -11.44 12.29
N THR A 249 -22.77 -10.14 12.01
CA THR A 249 -23.78 -9.12 12.29
C THR A 249 -24.74 -8.87 11.12
N GLY A 250 -24.70 -9.72 10.08
CA GLY A 250 -25.62 -9.71 8.93
C GLY A 250 -25.27 -8.72 7.81
N GLY A 251 -24.08 -8.12 7.84
CA GLY A 251 -23.63 -7.12 6.87
C GLY A 251 -22.47 -7.61 5.98
N VAL A 252 -21.93 -6.67 5.22
CA VAL A 252 -20.74 -6.85 4.36
C VAL A 252 -19.76 -5.74 4.66
N ARG A 253 -18.52 -6.08 5.03
CA ARG A 253 -17.39 -5.15 5.09
C ARG A 253 -16.18 -5.76 4.41
N HIS A 254 -15.59 -5.02 3.49
CA HIS A 254 -14.28 -5.34 2.94
C HIS A 254 -13.41 -4.10 3.01
N ILE A 255 -12.12 -4.26 3.25
CA ILE A 255 -11.15 -3.19 3.27
C ILE A 255 -10.99 -2.65 1.83
N ARG A 256 -11.12 -1.34 1.65
CA ARG A 256 -10.89 -0.68 0.35
C ARG A 256 -9.40 -0.54 0.11
N TYR A 257 -8.72 -1.57 -0.37
CA TYR A 257 -7.29 -1.50 -0.70
C TYR A 257 -7.00 -0.72 -1.99
N VAL A 258 -5.81 -0.14 -2.10
CA VAL A 258 -5.23 0.20 -3.40
C VAL A 258 -4.82 -1.10 -4.10
N THR A 259 -5.40 -1.39 -5.26
CA THR A 259 -5.19 -2.64 -5.99
C THR A 259 -4.73 -2.41 -7.42
N ALA A 260 -4.06 -3.41 -7.99
CA ALA A 260 -3.93 -3.55 -9.44
C ALA A 260 -5.28 -3.96 -10.07
N ALA A 261 -5.32 -4.01 -11.41
CA ALA A 261 -6.54 -4.32 -12.17
C ALA A 261 -7.09 -5.75 -11.93
N ASP A 262 -6.27 -6.64 -11.39
CA ASP A 262 -6.60 -8.02 -11.01
C ASP A 262 -7.06 -8.13 -9.53
N CYS A 263 -7.34 -7.00 -8.87
CA CYS A 263 -7.70 -6.91 -7.46
C CYS A 263 -6.59 -7.34 -6.49
N THR A 264 -5.34 -7.47 -6.94
CA THR A 264 -4.21 -7.72 -6.06
C THR A 264 -3.83 -6.43 -5.31
N PRO A 265 -3.74 -6.40 -3.96
CA PRO A 265 -3.24 -5.24 -3.24
C PRO A 265 -1.85 -4.84 -3.75
N THR A 266 -1.70 -3.55 -4.05
CA THR A 266 -0.38 -2.97 -4.35
C THR A 266 0.39 -2.80 -3.05
N VAL A 267 1.68 -3.12 -3.08
CA VAL A 267 2.58 -2.97 -1.94
C VAL A 267 3.67 -2.01 -2.34
N LEU A 268 3.79 -0.89 -1.62
CA LEU A 268 4.89 0.03 -1.80
C LEU A 268 6.14 -0.51 -1.08
N ASN A 269 7.36 -0.31 -1.59
CA ASN A 269 8.63 -0.74 -1.04
C ASN A 269 9.46 0.52 -0.72
N ILE A 270 9.60 0.85 0.55
CA ILE A 270 10.05 2.16 0.98
C ILE A 270 11.25 2.05 1.94
N GLU A 271 12.47 2.26 1.44
CA GLU A 271 13.70 2.31 2.24
C GLU A 271 13.80 3.49 3.27
N LEU A 272 13.57 3.31 4.55
CA LEU A 272 13.75 4.40 5.54
C LEU A 272 15.13 4.35 6.19
N SER A 273 15.63 5.47 6.74
CA SER A 273 16.85 5.41 7.55
C SER A 273 16.62 4.53 8.78
N ALA A 274 17.70 3.93 9.32
CA ALA A 274 17.60 3.15 10.55
C ALA A 274 17.02 3.99 11.71
N SER A 275 17.37 5.28 11.79
CA SER A 275 16.78 6.21 12.76
C SER A 275 15.28 6.46 12.54
N ALA A 276 14.80 6.47 11.30
CA ALA A 276 13.38 6.63 11.01
C ALA A 276 12.58 5.36 11.34
N LEU A 277 13.22 4.18 11.32
CA LEU A 277 12.60 2.92 11.76
C LEU A 277 12.71 2.68 13.27
N ALA A 278 13.52 3.47 13.99
CA ALA A 278 13.75 3.27 15.42
C ALA A 278 12.50 3.56 16.28
N GLU A 279 11.61 4.44 15.83
CA GLU A 279 10.37 4.77 16.52
C GLU A 279 9.28 5.29 15.56
N PHE A 280 8.04 5.38 16.05
CA PHE A 280 6.84 5.60 15.24
C PHE A 280 6.66 7.03 14.69
N SER A 281 6.96 8.07 15.47
CA SER A 281 6.95 9.47 15.04
C SER A 281 7.92 9.70 13.87
N ALA A 282 9.17 9.26 13.96
CA ALA A 282 10.12 9.40 12.85
C ALA A 282 9.72 8.55 11.64
N THR A 283 9.11 7.37 11.84
CA THR A 283 8.55 6.59 10.73
C THR A 283 7.49 7.41 9.99
N ASN A 284 6.51 7.95 10.72
CA ASN A 284 5.41 8.73 10.16
C ASN A 284 5.92 9.99 9.45
N ASN A 285 6.87 10.71 10.07
CA ASN A 285 7.48 11.90 9.50
C ASN A 285 8.24 11.58 8.20
N ALA A 286 9.00 10.48 8.18
CA ALA A 286 9.77 10.07 7.02
C ALA A 286 8.88 9.59 5.87
N LEU A 287 7.76 8.92 6.16
CA LEU A 287 6.76 8.52 5.16
C LEU A 287 5.97 9.71 4.61
N ALA A 288 5.52 10.62 5.48
CA ALA A 288 4.90 11.88 5.07
C ALA A 288 5.82 12.68 4.15
N GLY A 289 7.10 12.79 4.51
CA GLY A 289 8.14 13.43 3.67
C GLY A 289 8.36 12.76 2.31
N LYS A 290 7.86 11.54 2.10
CA LYS A 290 7.85 10.80 0.82
C LYS A 290 6.50 10.86 0.09
N GLY A 291 5.58 11.72 0.54
CA GLY A 291 4.27 11.92 -0.08
C GLY A 291 3.19 10.94 0.38
N LEU A 292 3.43 10.21 1.48
CA LEU A 292 2.43 9.35 2.10
C LEU A 292 1.63 10.15 3.16
N ASP A 293 1.11 11.33 2.80
CA ASP A 293 0.46 12.29 3.70
C ASP A 293 -1.00 12.59 3.31
N ARG A 294 -1.59 11.76 2.44
CA ARG A 294 -2.90 12.02 1.85
C ARG A 294 -4.06 11.82 2.84
N ARG A 295 -5.04 12.73 2.78
CA ARG A 295 -6.25 12.67 3.61
C ARG A 295 -7.23 11.55 3.27
N ASP A 296 -7.11 10.96 2.10
CA ASP A 296 -7.93 9.82 1.65
C ASP A 296 -7.14 8.50 1.71
N ARG A 297 -6.08 8.44 2.52
CA ARG A 297 -5.21 7.28 2.66
C ARG A 297 -4.99 6.87 4.11
N LYS A 298 -5.01 5.56 4.33
CA LYS A 298 -4.49 4.90 5.53
C LYS A 298 -3.38 3.95 5.09
N TYR A 299 -2.25 3.96 5.78
CA TYR A 299 -1.05 3.24 5.37
C TYR A 299 -0.84 2.05 6.30
N MET A 300 -1.02 0.85 5.75
CA MET A 300 -0.75 -0.42 6.43
C MET A 300 0.72 -0.78 6.20
N ILE A 301 1.54 -0.62 7.24
CA ILE A 301 2.99 -0.68 7.17
C ILE A 301 3.50 -2.01 7.73
N PHE A 302 4.19 -2.76 6.88
CA PHE A 302 5.04 -3.88 7.24
C PHE A 302 6.49 -3.39 7.32
N ALA A 303 6.99 -3.14 8.53
CA ALA A 303 8.32 -2.61 8.76
C ALA A 303 9.36 -3.71 8.99
N ASP A 304 10.44 -3.67 8.23
CA ASP A 304 11.57 -4.59 8.31
C ASP A 304 12.55 -4.15 9.39
N THR A 305 12.10 -4.31 10.63
CA THR A 305 12.84 -4.04 11.85
C THR A 305 12.20 -4.83 12.99
N GLN A 306 12.63 -4.67 14.23
CA GLN A 306 12.20 -5.48 15.38
C GLN A 306 11.98 -4.60 16.61
N VAL A 307 11.29 -3.47 16.42
CA VAL A 307 11.03 -2.48 17.46
C VAL A 307 9.67 -2.72 18.10
N TYR A 308 8.62 -2.86 17.30
CA TYR A 308 7.24 -2.96 17.75
C TYR A 308 6.63 -4.31 17.41
N CYS A 309 5.66 -4.77 18.19
CA CYS A 309 4.73 -5.75 17.66
C CYS A 309 3.71 -5.07 16.75
N GLY A 310 3.07 -4.02 17.29
CA GLY A 310 2.12 -3.14 16.65
C GLY A 310 2.23 -1.71 17.20
N ILE A 311 1.79 -0.73 16.41
CA ILE A 311 1.53 0.65 16.83
C ILE A 311 0.75 1.38 15.73
N GLY A 312 -0.31 2.11 16.12
CA GLY A 312 -1.24 2.70 15.18
C GLY A 312 -1.73 4.10 15.54
N THR A 313 -1.89 4.93 14.51
CA THR A 313 -2.63 6.20 14.61
C THR A 313 -4.06 5.91 15.09
N PHE A 314 -4.50 6.63 16.11
CA PHE A 314 -5.82 6.46 16.73
C PHE A 314 -6.40 7.84 17.05
N ALA A 315 -7.51 8.21 16.42
CA ALA A 315 -8.06 9.57 16.53
C ALA A 315 -8.86 9.82 17.82
N GLY A 316 -9.31 8.79 18.53
CA GLY A 316 -10.14 8.92 19.73
C GLY A 316 -11.45 9.70 19.54
N ASP A 317 -11.93 9.81 18.30
CA ASP A 317 -13.14 10.55 17.99
C ASP A 317 -14.35 9.62 18.08
N GLU A 318 -15.24 9.89 19.04
CA GLU A 318 -16.40 9.04 19.34
C GLU A 318 -17.67 9.47 18.60
N ARG A 319 -17.63 10.54 17.80
CA ARG A 319 -18.82 11.04 17.11
C ARG A 319 -19.32 9.99 16.11
N PRO A 320 -20.59 9.53 16.17
CA PRO A 320 -21.11 8.45 15.31
C PRO A 320 -21.26 8.85 13.83
N GLY A 321 -21.22 10.16 13.54
CA GLY A 321 -21.46 10.68 12.19
C GLY A 321 -20.24 10.57 11.26
N GLN A 322 -20.48 10.71 9.95
CA GLN A 322 -19.43 10.61 8.92
C GLN A 322 -18.38 11.74 8.96
N ALA A 323 -18.61 12.78 9.76
CA ALA A 323 -17.61 13.81 10.07
C ALA A 323 -16.55 13.36 11.10
N ASN A 324 -16.63 12.12 11.58
CA ASN A 324 -15.64 11.51 12.45
C ASN A 324 -14.23 11.59 11.82
N GLN A 325 -13.23 11.97 12.61
CA GLN A 325 -11.84 12.14 12.18
C GLN A 325 -11.24 10.85 11.61
N SER A 326 -11.69 9.69 12.10
CA SER A 326 -11.24 8.37 11.64
C SER A 326 -11.64 8.06 10.19
N ASN A 327 -12.57 8.82 9.59
CA ASN A 327 -12.89 8.76 8.16
C ASN A 327 -11.87 9.48 7.28
N PHE A 328 -10.82 10.06 7.85
CA PHE A 328 -9.79 10.77 7.13
C PHE A 328 -8.41 10.27 7.54
N GLY A 329 -7.46 10.48 6.66
CA GLY A 329 -6.04 10.31 6.89
C GLY A 329 -5.28 11.65 6.91
N PRO A 330 -3.95 11.58 6.78
CA PRO A 330 -3.17 10.35 6.77
C PRO A 330 -3.26 9.63 8.13
N SER A 331 -3.31 8.30 8.10
CA SER A 331 -3.18 7.46 9.29
C SER A 331 -2.19 6.34 8.98
N TYR A 332 -1.41 5.95 9.96
CA TYR A 332 -0.36 4.95 9.83
C TYR A 332 -0.60 3.84 10.84
N GLY A 333 -0.51 2.59 10.42
CA GLY A 333 -0.51 1.41 11.28
C GLY A 333 0.71 0.57 10.96
N ARG A 334 1.59 0.34 11.93
CA ARG A 334 2.90 -0.28 11.73
C ARG A 334 2.98 -1.61 12.47
N THR A 335 3.45 -2.63 11.76
CA THR A 335 3.77 -3.95 12.30
C THR A 335 5.19 -4.31 11.90
N ASP A 336 5.99 -4.78 12.85
CA ASP A 336 7.39 -5.11 12.56
C ASP A 336 7.59 -6.61 12.31
N SER A 337 8.79 -7.00 11.85
CA SER A 337 9.03 -8.32 11.27
C SER A 337 8.86 -9.48 12.24
N GLY A 338 8.92 -9.23 13.55
CA GLY A 338 8.60 -10.22 14.59
C GLY A 338 7.12 -10.44 14.85
N CYS A 339 6.25 -9.59 14.30
CA CYS A 339 4.79 -9.66 14.46
C CYS A 339 4.02 -9.54 13.14
N TRP A 340 4.69 -9.66 11.99
CA TRP A 340 4.02 -9.64 10.68
C TRP A 340 2.95 -10.73 10.58
N GLY A 341 1.75 -10.33 10.17
CA GLY A 341 0.62 -11.22 9.99
C GLY A 341 -0.65 -10.44 9.64
N GLY A 342 -1.65 -11.15 9.12
CA GLY A 342 -2.95 -10.54 8.81
C GLY A 342 -3.69 -10.04 10.06
N HIS A 343 -3.56 -10.76 11.18
CA HIS A 343 -4.16 -10.39 12.47
C HIS A 343 -3.64 -9.04 12.98
N THR A 344 -2.32 -8.91 13.17
CA THR A 344 -1.69 -7.66 13.64
C THR A 344 -1.97 -6.51 12.67
N ALA A 345 -1.91 -6.75 11.35
CA ALA A 345 -2.23 -5.71 10.38
C ALA A 345 -3.71 -5.26 10.44
N ALA A 346 -4.64 -6.19 10.72
CA ALA A 346 -6.05 -5.87 10.94
C ALA A 346 -6.27 -5.07 12.23
N HIS A 347 -5.52 -5.41 13.29
CA HIS A 347 -5.49 -4.71 14.57
C HIS A 347 -5.07 -3.24 14.42
N GLU A 348 -3.90 -2.99 13.82
CA GLU A 348 -3.43 -1.61 13.60
C GLU A 348 -4.36 -0.81 12.70
N LEU A 349 -4.94 -1.47 11.69
CA LEU A 349 -5.96 -0.83 10.86
C LEU A 349 -7.20 -0.50 11.69
N GLY A 350 -7.59 -1.33 12.65
CA GLY A 350 -8.70 -1.08 13.57
C GLY A 350 -8.55 0.25 14.30
N HIS A 351 -7.35 0.53 14.82
CA HIS A 351 -7.01 1.82 15.40
C HIS A 351 -7.11 2.97 14.41
N ASN A 352 -6.57 2.80 13.20
CA ASN A 352 -6.70 3.81 12.16
C ASN A 352 -8.17 4.07 11.80
N LEU A 353 -9.05 3.07 11.93
CA LEU A 353 -10.49 3.21 11.68
C LEU A 353 -11.28 3.75 12.89
N GLY A 354 -10.64 3.87 14.05
CA GLY A 354 -11.17 4.51 15.26
C GLY A 354 -11.59 3.55 16.38
N ALA A 355 -11.11 2.30 16.38
CA ALA A 355 -11.28 1.37 17.49
C ALA A 355 -10.05 1.37 18.42
N VAL A 356 -10.15 0.97 19.69
CA VAL A 356 -11.37 0.92 20.51
C VAL A 356 -11.48 2.25 21.25
N ASN A 357 -12.66 2.85 21.29
CA ASN A 357 -12.81 4.11 22.04
C ASN A 357 -12.84 3.86 23.55
N ASN A 358 -12.27 4.79 24.32
CA ASN A 358 -12.10 4.67 25.77
C ASN A 358 -13.42 4.73 26.58
N SER A 359 -14.54 5.10 25.95
CA SER A 359 -15.87 4.98 26.54
C SER A 359 -16.60 3.68 26.18
N ALA A 360 -16.00 2.79 25.38
CA ALA A 360 -16.62 1.55 24.96
C ALA A 360 -16.98 0.64 26.15
N PRO A 361 -18.11 -0.07 26.09
CA PRO A 361 -18.63 -0.97 27.12
C PRO A 361 -17.63 -1.82 27.88
N ASN A 362 -16.63 -2.37 27.20
CA ASN A 362 -15.64 -3.31 27.71
C ASN A 362 -14.20 -2.83 27.43
N THR A 363 -13.98 -1.52 27.31
CA THR A 363 -12.66 -0.93 27.05
C THR A 363 -11.63 -1.18 28.16
N SER A 364 -10.36 -1.28 27.77
CA SER A 364 -9.19 -1.24 28.65
C SER A 364 -8.83 0.18 29.14
N ARG A 365 -9.43 1.22 28.53
CA ARG A 365 -9.01 2.64 28.56
C ARG A 365 -7.67 2.96 27.90
N GLY A 366 -7.00 1.96 27.33
CA GLY A 366 -5.78 2.10 26.53
C GLY A 366 -6.02 1.98 25.03
N ALA A 367 -7.24 2.26 24.57
CA ALA A 367 -7.74 2.03 23.21
C ALA A 367 -7.91 0.56 22.77
N HIS A 368 -8.01 -0.38 23.73
CA HIS A 368 -8.34 -1.79 23.51
C HIS A 368 -9.63 -2.21 24.23
N CYS A 369 -10.05 -3.46 24.03
CA CYS A 369 -11.13 -4.13 24.76
C CYS A 369 -10.60 -5.17 25.77
N THR A 370 -11.49 -5.73 26.60
CA THR A 370 -11.12 -6.62 27.72
C THR A 370 -11.85 -7.96 27.70
N ASP A 371 -12.68 -8.22 26.71
CA ASP A 371 -13.69 -9.28 26.73
C ASP A 371 -13.40 -10.51 25.89
N GLU A 372 -12.18 -10.59 25.35
CA GLU A 372 -11.42 -11.77 24.88
C GLU A 372 -12.26 -12.98 24.42
N TYR A 373 -12.06 -13.54 23.22
CA TYR A 373 -11.03 -13.37 22.21
C TYR A 373 -11.55 -12.52 21.05
N ASP A 374 -11.03 -11.31 20.89
CA ASP A 374 -11.20 -10.56 19.64
C ASP A 374 -9.93 -9.77 19.31
N VAL A 375 -9.84 -9.32 18.06
CA VAL A 375 -8.61 -8.72 17.49
C VAL A 375 -8.09 -7.56 18.31
N MET A 376 -8.94 -6.75 18.94
CA MET A 376 -8.55 -5.52 19.63
C MET A 376 -8.45 -5.69 21.15
N CYS A 377 -8.53 -6.91 21.68
CA CYS A 377 -8.60 -7.15 23.12
C CYS A 377 -7.24 -7.57 23.68
N TYR A 378 -6.64 -6.74 24.54
CA TYR A 378 -5.56 -7.15 25.44
C TYR A 378 -5.44 -6.19 26.64
N SER A 379 -4.68 -6.60 27.66
CA SER A 379 -4.51 -5.83 28.90
C SER A 379 -3.42 -4.76 28.76
N ASP A 380 -3.82 -3.50 28.68
CA ASP A 380 -2.94 -2.35 28.45
C ASP A 380 -2.20 -1.85 29.70
N THR A 381 -0.97 -1.38 29.50
CA THR A 381 -0.29 -0.49 30.45
C THR A 381 -0.83 0.94 30.32
N PRO A 382 -0.93 1.74 31.41
CA PRO A 382 -0.59 1.41 32.79
C PRO A 382 -1.75 0.79 33.59
N TYR A 383 -2.93 0.59 32.99
CA TYR A 383 -4.14 0.25 33.74
C TYR A 383 -4.27 -1.24 34.11
N TYR A 384 -3.59 -2.12 33.38
CA TYR A 384 -3.59 -3.58 33.50
C TYR A 384 -4.96 -4.18 33.85
N PRO A 385 -6.02 -3.87 33.08
CA PRO A 385 -7.36 -4.34 33.39
C PRO A 385 -7.42 -5.86 33.30
N GLN A 386 -8.29 -6.46 34.13
CA GLN A 386 -8.51 -7.90 34.10
C GLN A 386 -9.22 -8.30 32.80
N MET A 387 -8.55 -9.12 31.98
CA MET A 387 -9.17 -9.75 30.81
C MET A 387 -10.28 -10.72 31.24
N ARG A 388 -11.34 -10.77 30.44
CA ARG A 388 -12.54 -11.59 30.68
C ARG A 388 -12.73 -12.50 29.46
N ASN A 389 -12.57 -13.81 29.61
CA ASN A 389 -12.78 -14.78 28.53
C ASN A 389 -14.28 -15.03 28.32
N ILE A 390 -15.01 -14.04 27.78
CA ILE A 390 -16.45 -14.12 27.59
C ILE A 390 -16.77 -14.76 26.23
N CYS A 391 -15.87 -14.61 25.26
CA CYS A 391 -16.00 -15.25 23.97
C CYS A 391 -15.55 -16.70 24.07
N THR A 392 -16.51 -17.61 24.00
CA THR A 392 -16.24 -19.05 24.19
C THR A 392 -15.61 -19.73 22.96
N ASN A 393 -15.45 -19.01 21.85
CA ASN A 393 -14.87 -19.52 20.61
C ASN A 393 -13.47 -18.95 20.40
N GLN A 394 -12.43 -19.77 20.55
CA GLN A 394 -11.05 -19.36 20.24
C GLN A 394 -10.84 -18.95 18.77
N ALA A 395 -11.73 -19.36 17.84
CA ALA A 395 -11.70 -18.85 16.47
C ALA A 395 -12.06 -17.35 16.38
N ALA A 396 -12.58 -16.75 17.46
CA ALA A 396 -12.87 -15.32 17.56
C ALA A 396 -11.60 -14.44 17.69
N GLU A 397 -10.42 -15.02 17.96
CA GLU A 397 -9.13 -14.31 17.86
C GLU A 397 -8.92 -13.66 16.47
N ASN A 398 -9.66 -14.07 15.42
CA ASN A 398 -9.61 -13.45 14.10
C ASN A 398 -10.97 -12.82 13.69
N ILE A 399 -11.70 -12.29 14.66
CA ILE A 399 -12.99 -11.62 14.49
C ILE A 399 -12.94 -10.27 15.24
N LEU A 400 -13.64 -9.27 14.70
CA LEU A 400 -13.79 -7.95 15.30
C LEU A 400 -15.00 -7.92 16.22
N ASP A 401 -14.78 -7.39 17.42
CA ASP A 401 -15.77 -7.05 18.44
C ASP A 401 -16.65 -8.24 18.77
N CYS A 402 -16.10 -9.15 19.55
CA CYS A 402 -16.88 -10.26 20.05
C CYS A 402 -18.04 -9.75 20.92
N ASN A 403 -19.24 -10.31 20.77
CA ASN A 403 -20.52 -9.76 21.29
C ASN A 403 -21.04 -8.50 20.58
N HIS A 404 -20.21 -7.84 19.77
CA HIS A 404 -20.60 -6.76 18.86
C HIS A 404 -21.18 -5.54 19.59
N ASP A 405 -20.58 -5.15 20.71
CA ASP A 405 -21.04 -4.05 21.54
C ASP A 405 -20.00 -2.95 21.83
N ASP A 406 -18.73 -3.13 21.42
CA ASP A 406 -17.65 -2.20 21.73
C ASP A 406 -17.22 -1.27 20.59
N TYR A 407 -16.99 -1.78 19.39
CA TYR A 407 -16.42 -0.99 18.28
C TYR A 407 -16.88 -1.38 16.87
N PHE A 408 -17.49 -2.55 16.66
CA PHE A 408 -17.87 -3.07 15.35
C PHE A 408 -19.21 -3.83 15.37
N HIS A 409 -20.21 -3.28 14.68
CA HIS A 409 -21.45 -4.00 14.40
C HIS A 409 -22.09 -3.47 13.10
N THR A 410 -22.47 -4.31 12.14
CA THR A 410 -22.98 -3.80 10.85
C THR A 410 -24.43 -3.31 10.86
N SER A 411 -25.24 -3.81 11.80
CA SER A 411 -26.63 -3.38 12.05
C SER A 411 -26.95 -3.20 13.55
N PRO A 412 -26.32 -2.24 14.25
CA PRO A 412 -26.46 -2.12 15.70
C PRO A 412 -27.90 -1.81 16.11
N LYS A 413 -28.34 -2.37 17.24
CA LYS A 413 -29.67 -2.10 17.79
C LYS A 413 -29.80 -0.62 18.18
N ALA A 414 -30.92 0.02 17.81
CA ALA A 414 -31.18 1.41 18.21
C ALA A 414 -31.02 1.61 19.72
N GLY A 415 -30.26 2.64 20.11
CA GLY A 415 -29.93 2.95 21.50
C GLY A 415 -28.82 2.10 22.13
N SER A 416 -28.19 1.17 21.41
CA SER A 416 -26.94 0.55 21.84
C SER A 416 -25.78 1.54 21.73
N TYR A 417 -24.66 1.22 22.39
CA TYR A 417 -23.45 2.04 22.33
C TYR A 417 -23.02 2.33 20.87
N LEU A 418 -22.96 1.29 20.03
CA LEU A 418 -22.61 1.40 18.61
C LEU A 418 -23.66 2.06 17.71
N ALA A 419 -24.85 2.35 18.24
CA ALA A 419 -25.84 3.18 17.55
C ALA A 419 -25.68 4.68 17.89
N THR A 420 -24.98 5.03 18.97
CA THR A 420 -24.84 6.40 19.46
C THR A 420 -23.39 6.91 19.50
N HIS A 421 -22.41 6.03 19.39
CA HIS A 421 -20.97 6.33 19.35
C HIS A 421 -20.34 5.82 18.06
N TRP A 422 -19.08 6.16 17.84
CA TRP A 422 -18.35 5.75 16.64
C TRP A 422 -18.26 4.23 16.54
N ASN A 423 -18.78 3.72 15.43
CA ASN A 423 -18.76 2.31 15.05
C ASN A 423 -17.89 2.19 13.80
N ILE A 424 -16.78 1.44 13.89
CA ILE A 424 -15.83 1.39 12.78
C ILE A 424 -16.43 0.70 11.54
N ALA A 425 -17.53 -0.06 11.69
CA ALA A 425 -18.27 -0.59 10.56
C ALA A 425 -18.87 0.54 9.68
N ASP A 426 -18.97 1.77 10.15
CA ASP A 426 -19.40 2.90 9.34
C ASP A 426 -18.26 3.70 8.71
N ASN A 427 -17.02 3.24 8.88
CA ASN A 427 -15.84 3.90 8.33
C ASN A 427 -15.82 3.86 6.80
N GLN A 428 -15.48 5.00 6.17
CA GLN A 428 -15.46 5.18 4.71
C GLN A 428 -14.38 4.35 3.99
N PHE A 429 -13.41 3.81 4.72
CA PHE A 429 -12.38 2.93 4.16
C PHE A 429 -12.85 1.46 4.06
N LEU A 430 -14.10 1.17 4.47
CA LEU A 430 -14.73 -0.13 4.31
C LEU A 430 -15.84 -0.09 3.25
N MET A 431 -15.94 -1.13 2.44
CA MET A 431 -17.04 -1.36 1.50
C MET A 431 -18.28 -1.82 2.27
N LYS A 432 -19.48 -1.34 1.93
CA LYS A 432 -20.74 -1.81 2.57
C LYS A 432 -21.50 -2.85 1.73
N SER A 433 -20.99 -3.20 0.55
CA SER A 433 -21.59 -4.16 -0.39
C SER A 433 -20.50 -4.96 -1.11
N LYS A 434 -20.86 -6.16 -1.60
CA LYS A 434 -19.97 -6.96 -2.46
C LYS A 434 -19.94 -6.31 -3.85
N GLY A 435 -18.86 -5.61 -4.18
CA GLY A 435 -18.44 -5.14 -5.51
C GLY A 435 -19.55 -4.93 -6.55
N GLY A 436 -19.96 -3.68 -6.71
CA GLY A 436 -20.96 -3.25 -7.69
C GLY A 436 -21.79 -2.10 -7.12
N GLY A 437 -21.36 -0.85 -7.36
CA GLY A 437 -22.17 0.34 -7.15
C GLY A 437 -22.74 0.52 -5.73
N GLY A 438 -21.89 0.90 -4.77
CA GLY A 438 -22.33 1.41 -3.48
C GLY A 438 -21.59 2.71 -3.19
N GLY A 439 -22.10 3.82 -3.74
CA GLY A 439 -21.56 5.15 -3.48
C GLY A 439 -21.67 5.48 -1.99
N THR A 440 -20.55 5.89 -1.38
CA THR A 440 -20.63 6.83 -0.26
C THR A 440 -20.52 8.22 -0.87
N ASP A 441 -21.68 8.83 -1.08
CA ASP A 441 -21.81 10.27 -1.26
C ASP A 441 -21.37 10.96 0.05
N PRO A 442 -20.32 11.80 0.06
CA PRO A 442 -20.00 12.58 1.25
C PRO A 442 -20.94 13.81 1.32
N GLY A 443 -22.09 13.64 1.96
CA GLY A 443 -22.95 14.73 2.45
C GLY A 443 -24.25 14.20 3.08
N PRO A 444 -24.67 14.67 4.28
CA PRO A 444 -24.81 16.09 4.58
C PRO A 444 -24.13 16.54 5.89
N ASN A 445 -23.67 17.79 5.85
CA ASN A 445 -23.28 18.61 6.99
C ASN A 445 -24.50 18.82 7.92
N PRO A 446 -24.42 18.59 9.25
CA PRO A 446 -25.47 19.02 10.16
C PRO A 446 -25.56 20.56 10.19
N SER A 447 -26.79 21.06 10.09
CA SER A 447 -27.13 22.48 10.11
C SER A 447 -26.76 23.12 11.47
N PRO A 448 -25.96 24.20 11.51
CA PRO A 448 -25.69 24.93 12.75
C PRO A 448 -26.76 26.00 13.01
N THR A 449 -27.48 25.86 14.12
CA THR A 449 -28.29 26.94 14.71
C THR A 449 -27.36 28.07 15.19
N PRO A 450 -27.73 29.36 15.08
CA PRO A 450 -26.81 30.42 14.71
C PRO A 450 -26.20 31.14 15.91
N THR A 451 -24.90 31.43 15.84
CA THR A 451 -24.34 32.64 16.48
C THR A 451 -23.30 33.30 15.59
N LYS A 452 -23.70 34.48 15.11
CA LYS A 452 -22.94 35.60 14.49
C LYS A 452 -21.88 35.28 13.41
N LYS A 453 -22.40 35.23 12.19
CA LYS A 453 -21.80 35.56 10.88
C LYS A 453 -20.56 36.49 10.95
N PRO A 454 -19.38 36.02 10.51
CA PRO A 454 -18.51 36.79 9.62
C PRO A 454 -18.96 36.53 8.17
N SER A 455 -19.07 37.59 7.38
CA SER A 455 -19.55 37.53 6.00
C SER A 455 -18.58 36.75 5.10
N PRO A 456 -19.04 35.76 4.30
CA PRO A 456 -18.17 35.04 3.37
C PRO A 456 -17.87 35.91 2.13
N THR A 457 -16.60 35.96 1.76
CA THR A 457 -16.16 36.46 0.45
C THR A 457 -16.47 35.39 -0.61
N PRO A 458 -17.07 35.73 -1.78
CA PRO A 458 -17.46 34.74 -2.78
C PRO A 458 -16.24 34.10 -3.45
N THR A 459 -16.14 32.76 -3.47
CA THR A 459 -15.19 32.06 -4.35
C THR A 459 -15.66 32.14 -5.80
N LYS A 460 -14.86 32.80 -6.63
CA LYS A 460 -15.12 33.10 -8.03
C LYS A 460 -15.18 31.79 -8.85
N LYS A 461 -16.17 31.65 -9.73
CA LYS A 461 -16.23 30.58 -10.75
C LYS A 461 -14.90 30.54 -11.53
N PRO A 462 -14.27 29.37 -11.75
CA PRO A 462 -13.08 29.28 -12.59
C PRO A 462 -13.40 29.79 -14.01
N SER A 463 -12.73 30.84 -14.46
CA SER A 463 -12.92 31.41 -15.79
C SER A 463 -11.77 31.02 -16.71
N GLY A 464 -12.03 30.11 -17.65
CA GLY A 464 -11.06 29.63 -18.64
C GLY A 464 -10.14 28.53 -18.09
N GLY A 465 -9.77 27.56 -18.93
CA GLY A 465 -8.73 26.59 -18.63
C GLY A 465 -7.31 27.19 -18.72
N PRO A 466 -6.29 26.49 -18.20
CA PRO A 466 -4.92 27.00 -18.20
C PRO A 466 -4.35 27.08 -19.62
N THR A 467 -3.35 27.94 -19.80
CA THR A 467 -2.54 27.93 -21.03
C THR A 467 -1.69 26.67 -21.05
N VAL A 468 -1.75 25.94 -22.15
CA VAL A 468 -0.97 24.72 -22.36
C VAL A 468 0.38 25.06 -22.99
N THR A 469 1.43 24.39 -22.57
CA THR A 469 2.75 24.37 -23.21
C THR A 469 2.97 22.99 -23.82
N ALA A 470 3.39 22.93 -25.08
CA ALA A 470 3.79 21.68 -25.72
C ALA A 470 5.32 21.62 -25.81
N GLY A 471 5.92 20.53 -25.35
CA GLY A 471 7.35 20.28 -25.35
C GLY A 471 7.67 18.81 -25.65
N GLN A 472 8.94 18.48 -25.79
CA GLN A 472 9.38 17.12 -26.17
C GLN A 472 8.66 16.56 -27.40
N ILE A 473 8.46 17.41 -28.42
CA ILE A 473 7.73 17.04 -29.62
C ILE A 473 8.56 16.05 -30.44
N GLN A 474 8.02 14.86 -30.62
CA GLN A 474 8.59 13.79 -31.44
C GLN A 474 7.71 13.55 -32.68
N SER A 475 8.06 12.55 -33.48
CA SER A 475 7.31 12.22 -34.69
C SER A 475 5.92 11.63 -34.38
N THR A 476 5.78 10.93 -33.25
CA THR A 476 4.53 10.28 -32.86
C THR A 476 4.10 10.58 -31.42
N SER A 477 4.81 11.47 -30.71
CA SER A 477 4.45 11.84 -29.35
C SER A 477 4.73 13.31 -29.04
N VAL A 478 4.10 13.82 -27.98
CA VAL A 478 4.37 15.13 -27.39
C VAL A 478 4.18 15.03 -25.88
N VAL A 479 4.83 15.89 -25.11
CA VAL A 479 4.44 16.16 -23.73
C VAL A 479 3.81 17.53 -23.66
N VAL A 480 2.61 17.58 -23.09
CA VAL A 480 1.91 18.83 -22.80
C VAL A 480 1.91 19.07 -21.29
N SER A 481 2.10 20.32 -20.89
CA SER A 481 2.03 20.72 -19.49
C SER A 481 1.28 22.04 -19.33
N TRP A 482 0.80 22.32 -18.12
CA TRP A 482 0.06 23.53 -17.80
C TRP A 482 0.22 23.91 -16.33
N PRO A 483 0.06 25.19 -15.95
CA PRO A 483 0.10 25.59 -14.55
C PRO A 483 -1.07 24.99 -13.75
N LYS A 484 -0.84 24.75 -12.46
CA LYS A 484 -1.92 24.38 -11.53
C LYS A 484 -2.97 25.51 -11.49
N VAL A 485 -4.25 25.15 -11.57
CA VAL A 485 -5.35 26.10 -11.41
C VAL A 485 -5.99 25.90 -10.04
N ASP A 486 -6.16 27.00 -9.29
CA ASP A 486 -6.77 26.95 -7.97
C ASP A 486 -8.22 26.45 -8.05
N GLY A 487 -8.56 25.49 -7.21
CA GLY A 487 -9.86 24.81 -7.23
C GLY A 487 -10.02 23.75 -8.32
N ALA A 488 -8.98 23.46 -9.12
CA ALA A 488 -9.00 22.35 -10.07
C ALA A 488 -8.96 21.00 -9.36
N ALA A 489 -9.99 20.18 -9.58
CA ALA A 489 -10.02 18.78 -9.20
C ALA A 489 -9.53 17.86 -10.32
N TRP A 490 -9.81 18.25 -11.58
CA TRP A 490 -9.39 17.51 -12.78
C TRP A 490 -9.11 18.44 -13.96
N TYR A 491 -8.29 17.96 -14.89
CA TYR A 491 -8.01 18.60 -16.17
C TYR A 491 -8.52 17.71 -17.31
N ALA A 492 -9.42 18.24 -18.14
CA ALA A 492 -9.80 17.59 -19.39
C ALA A 492 -8.86 18.08 -20.49
N VAL A 493 -8.09 17.16 -21.06
CA VAL A 493 -7.26 17.44 -22.21
C VAL A 493 -8.06 17.17 -23.48
N GLN A 494 -8.05 18.12 -24.41
CA GLN A 494 -8.61 17.94 -25.75
C GLN A 494 -7.50 18.01 -26.80
N LEU A 495 -7.54 17.10 -27.77
CA LEU A 495 -6.67 17.08 -28.94
C LEU A 495 -7.51 17.38 -30.19
N ASN A 496 -7.15 18.41 -30.95
CA ASN A 496 -7.89 18.92 -32.10
C ASN A 496 -9.38 19.20 -31.81
N GLY A 497 -9.67 19.69 -30.60
CA GLY A 497 -11.04 19.98 -30.14
C GLY A 497 -11.87 18.73 -29.76
N LYS A 498 -11.26 17.53 -29.79
CA LYS A 498 -11.86 16.28 -29.33
C LYS A 498 -11.38 15.95 -27.93
N HIS A 499 -12.25 15.44 -27.07
CA HIS A 499 -11.85 15.00 -25.73
C HIS A 499 -10.88 13.82 -25.86
N LEU A 500 -9.72 13.93 -25.22
CA LEU A 500 -8.69 12.89 -25.22
C LEU A 500 -8.72 12.09 -23.92
N THR A 501 -8.60 12.79 -22.78
CA THR A 501 -8.58 12.15 -21.47
C THR A 501 -8.81 13.15 -20.34
N TRP A 502 -9.11 12.64 -19.15
CA TRP A 502 -9.06 13.35 -17.88
C TRP A 502 -7.80 12.97 -17.13
N VAL A 503 -7.11 13.96 -16.57
CA VAL A 503 -5.94 13.75 -15.71
C VAL A 503 -5.95 14.70 -14.53
N GLN A 504 -5.34 14.26 -13.42
CA GLN A 504 -5.11 15.13 -12.25
C GLN A 504 -3.71 15.77 -12.29
N SER A 505 -2.79 15.17 -13.04
CA SER A 505 -1.46 15.71 -13.28
C SER A 505 -1.51 16.98 -14.14
N GLN A 506 -0.55 17.88 -13.90
CA GLN A 506 -0.30 19.09 -14.67
C GLN A 506 0.54 18.83 -15.94
N VAL A 507 0.81 17.56 -16.23
CA VAL A 507 1.57 17.12 -17.41
C VAL A 507 0.94 15.84 -17.97
N LEU A 508 0.88 15.72 -19.29
CA LEU A 508 0.37 14.54 -20.00
C LEU A 508 1.24 14.26 -21.22
N ARG A 509 1.64 13.00 -21.41
CA ARG A 509 2.24 12.52 -22.66
C ARG A 509 1.13 12.07 -23.60
N ILE A 510 1.13 12.58 -24.82
CA ILE A 510 0.21 12.13 -25.87
C ILE A 510 1.04 11.36 -26.89
N TYR A 511 0.68 10.11 -27.19
CA TYR A 511 1.40 9.24 -28.11
C TYR A 511 0.49 8.73 -29.24
N ASN A 512 1.04 8.00 -30.22
CA ASN A 512 0.35 7.58 -31.44
C ASN A 512 -0.12 8.75 -32.34
N LEU A 513 0.57 9.89 -32.30
CA LEU A 513 0.36 10.99 -33.22
C LEU A 513 0.90 10.65 -34.61
N GLN A 514 0.27 11.19 -35.65
CA GLN A 514 0.81 11.15 -37.01
C GLN A 514 2.06 12.04 -37.15
N PRO A 515 3.12 11.58 -37.82
CA PRO A 515 4.31 12.38 -38.14
C PRO A 515 4.02 13.58 -39.04
N ASN A 516 4.86 14.62 -38.93
CA ASN A 516 4.76 15.87 -39.69
C ASN A 516 3.34 16.51 -39.72
N THR A 517 2.57 16.30 -38.66
CA THR A 517 1.16 16.68 -38.59
C THR A 517 0.98 17.75 -37.52
N ALA A 518 0.21 18.79 -37.86
CA ALA A 518 -0.13 19.84 -36.92
C ALA A 518 -1.27 19.39 -35.98
N TYR A 519 -1.10 19.63 -34.69
CA TYR A 519 -2.07 19.35 -33.65
C TYR A 519 -2.33 20.60 -32.81
N LYS A 520 -3.52 20.64 -32.22
CA LYS A 520 -3.96 21.66 -31.28
C LYS A 520 -4.38 20.99 -29.98
N VAL A 521 -3.84 21.42 -28.84
CA VAL A 521 -4.22 20.91 -27.52
C VAL A 521 -4.82 22.02 -26.68
N THR A 522 -5.95 21.74 -26.04
CA THR A 522 -6.55 22.60 -25.01
C THR A 522 -6.72 21.81 -23.73
N VAL A 523 -6.75 22.52 -22.61
CA VAL A 523 -7.07 21.93 -21.31
C VAL A 523 -8.21 22.71 -20.68
N SER A 524 -9.22 22.01 -20.18
CA SER A 524 -10.30 22.58 -19.37
C SER A 524 -10.12 22.15 -17.91
N VAL A 525 -10.57 22.96 -16.97
CA VAL A 525 -10.55 22.63 -15.53
C VAL A 525 -11.93 22.20 -15.11
N ARG A 526 -12.02 21.12 -14.34
CA ARG A 526 -13.20 20.75 -13.58
C ARG A 526 -12.93 20.96 -12.11
N ASP A 527 -13.78 21.73 -11.44
CA ASP A 527 -13.70 21.87 -9.98
C ASP A 527 -14.32 20.68 -9.24
N SER A 528 -14.16 20.65 -7.92
CA SER A 528 -14.73 19.59 -7.07
C SER A 528 -16.27 19.57 -7.05
N ALA A 529 -16.92 20.64 -7.52
CA ALA A 529 -18.37 20.72 -7.68
C ALA A 529 -18.82 20.29 -9.10
N GLY A 530 -17.92 19.76 -9.92
CA GLY A 530 -18.21 19.28 -11.27
C GLY A 530 -18.41 20.40 -12.31
N ARG A 531 -18.07 21.64 -11.96
CA ARG A 531 -18.22 22.79 -12.88
C ARG A 531 -16.98 22.90 -13.75
N ASP A 532 -17.20 22.94 -15.06
CA ASP A 532 -16.13 23.06 -16.06
C ASP A 532 -15.85 24.53 -16.41
N SER A 533 -14.57 24.89 -16.49
CA SER A 533 -14.11 26.23 -16.85
C SER A 533 -14.18 26.52 -18.36
N GLY A 534 -14.45 25.50 -19.18
CA GLY A 534 -14.29 25.51 -20.63
C GLY A 534 -12.82 25.39 -21.06
N PRO A 535 -12.54 25.16 -22.36
CA PRO A 535 -11.17 25.01 -22.83
C PRO A 535 -10.38 26.31 -22.66
N GLY A 536 -9.18 26.16 -22.10
CA GLY A 536 -8.17 27.21 -22.01
C GLY A 536 -7.58 27.59 -23.35
N LYS A 537 -6.56 28.45 -23.30
CA LYS A 537 -5.83 28.88 -24.51
C LYS A 537 -5.12 27.67 -25.14
N ALA A 538 -5.36 27.47 -26.43
CA ALA A 538 -4.83 26.30 -27.13
C ALA A 538 -3.34 26.43 -27.43
N ALA A 539 -2.58 25.37 -27.16
CA ALA A 539 -1.25 25.17 -27.71
C ALA A 539 -1.37 24.53 -29.09
N SER A 540 -0.62 25.03 -30.08
CA SER A 540 -0.46 24.34 -31.36
C SER A 540 0.97 23.86 -31.49
N PHE A 541 1.15 22.63 -31.98
CA PHE A 541 2.46 22.06 -32.26
C PHE A 541 2.40 21.24 -33.54
N ARG A 542 3.54 20.98 -34.16
CA ARG A 542 3.66 20.07 -35.31
C ARG A 542 4.63 18.97 -34.93
N THR A 543 4.20 17.71 -35.03
CA THR A 543 5.09 16.56 -34.83
C THR A 543 6.24 16.59 -35.82
N THR A 544 7.39 16.06 -35.45
CA THR A 544 8.54 15.99 -36.37
C THR A 544 8.28 14.95 -37.46
N GLY A 545 9.04 14.99 -38.55
CA GLY A 545 8.94 13.97 -39.60
C GLY A 545 9.35 12.60 -39.06
N ALA A 546 8.68 11.53 -39.49
CA ALA A 546 9.17 10.19 -39.23
C ALA A 546 10.38 9.95 -40.14
N GLY A 547 11.51 9.55 -39.55
CA GLY A 547 12.46 8.75 -40.33
C GLY A 547 11.68 7.54 -40.82
N GLY A 548 11.41 7.48 -42.13
CA GLY A 548 10.56 6.45 -42.72
C GLY A 548 10.99 5.07 -42.22
N GLY A 549 10.04 4.14 -42.03
CA GLY A 549 10.29 2.80 -41.49
C GLY A 549 11.26 1.91 -42.28
N ALA A 550 11.91 2.45 -43.31
CA ALA A 550 13.04 1.86 -44.01
C ALA A 550 14.35 2.41 -43.41
N THR A 551 15.15 1.53 -42.82
CA THR A 551 16.48 1.86 -42.34
C THR A 551 17.46 1.92 -43.50
N THR A 552 18.26 2.98 -43.56
CA THR A 552 19.36 3.11 -44.53
C THR A 552 20.63 2.43 -44.00
N PRO A 553 21.28 1.54 -44.77
CA PRO A 553 22.56 0.94 -44.37
C PRO A 553 23.59 1.99 -43.96
N GLY A 554 24.37 1.71 -42.92
CA GLY A 554 25.39 2.64 -42.40
C GLY A 554 24.86 3.89 -41.72
N THR A 555 23.54 4.08 -41.61
CA THR A 555 22.94 5.20 -40.86
C THR A 555 22.61 4.76 -39.43
N LYS A 556 22.88 5.63 -38.46
CA LYS A 556 22.56 5.42 -37.04
C LYS A 556 21.13 5.86 -36.74
N TYR A 557 20.44 5.10 -35.91
CA TYR A 557 19.09 5.41 -35.46
C TYR A 557 18.95 5.28 -33.95
N VAL A 558 18.06 6.07 -33.36
CA VAL A 558 17.57 5.89 -31.99
C VAL A 558 16.22 5.18 -32.07
N LEU A 559 16.04 4.15 -31.23
CA LEU A 559 14.77 3.43 -31.04
C LEU A 559 14.00 4.07 -29.87
N GLY A 560 13.04 4.95 -30.15
CA GLY A 560 12.24 5.63 -29.12
C GLY A 560 10.85 5.02 -28.92
N ASN A 561 10.41 4.79 -27.69
CA ASN A 561 9.06 4.36 -27.35
C ASN A 561 8.18 5.57 -26.97
N GLY A 562 7.10 5.77 -27.73
CA GLY A 562 6.23 6.94 -27.56
C GLY A 562 5.38 6.92 -26.28
N SER A 563 5.09 5.74 -25.73
CA SER A 563 4.25 5.61 -24.53
C SER A 563 5.03 5.83 -23.23
N SER A 564 6.28 5.36 -23.16
CA SER A 564 7.16 5.55 -22.00
C SER A 564 8.06 6.78 -22.12
N GLY A 565 8.24 7.32 -23.33
CA GLY A 565 9.19 8.40 -23.59
C GLY A 565 10.67 7.98 -23.52
N MET A 566 10.94 6.67 -23.52
CA MET A 566 12.29 6.12 -23.38
C MET A 566 12.89 5.73 -24.73
N ALA A 567 14.22 5.74 -24.83
CA ALA A 567 14.98 5.17 -25.93
C ALA A 567 15.64 3.85 -25.53
N ALA A 568 15.74 2.90 -26.47
CA ALA A 568 16.52 1.69 -26.25
C ALA A 568 18.01 2.03 -26.15
N GLU A 569 18.65 1.50 -25.12
CA GLU A 569 20.00 1.84 -24.66
C GLU A 569 20.74 0.57 -24.19
N LEU A 570 22.03 0.44 -24.49
CA LEU A 570 22.88 -0.50 -23.75
C LEU A 570 23.14 0.03 -22.36
N TRP A 571 22.85 -0.79 -21.34
CA TRP A 571 22.99 -0.35 -19.96
C TRP A 571 24.39 0.20 -19.65
N GLY A 572 24.42 1.47 -19.22
CA GLY A 572 25.64 2.20 -18.89
C GLY A 572 26.63 2.36 -20.06
N GLY A 573 26.19 2.14 -21.30
CA GLY A 573 27.06 2.12 -22.48
C GLY A 573 28.13 1.03 -22.46
N ARG A 574 27.97 0.00 -21.62
CA ARG A 574 28.98 -1.06 -21.47
C ARG A 574 29.09 -1.88 -22.76
N THR A 575 30.31 -2.31 -23.07
CA THR A 575 30.64 -3.05 -24.30
C THR A 575 30.84 -4.56 -24.05
N ALA A 576 30.64 -5.03 -22.81
CA ALA A 576 30.80 -6.44 -22.44
C ALA A 576 29.69 -7.33 -23.04
N ASP A 577 30.03 -8.58 -23.36
CA ASP A 577 29.07 -9.58 -23.79
C ASP A 577 28.00 -9.80 -22.72
N GLY A 578 26.75 -9.96 -23.14
CA GLY A 578 25.62 -10.10 -22.22
C GLY A 578 25.16 -8.80 -21.57
N THR A 579 25.73 -7.64 -21.91
CA THR A 579 25.18 -6.34 -21.47
C THR A 579 23.76 -6.21 -22.00
N VAL A 580 22.80 -6.05 -21.09
CA VAL A 580 21.38 -6.01 -21.41
C VAL A 580 20.97 -4.68 -22.03
N LEU A 581 19.89 -4.76 -22.79
CA LEU A 581 19.21 -3.62 -23.37
C LEU A 581 18.19 -3.06 -22.37
N VAL A 582 18.18 -1.75 -22.20
CA VAL A 582 17.30 -1.02 -21.28
C VAL A 582 16.64 0.17 -21.98
N GLY A 583 15.57 0.70 -21.40
CA GLY A 583 14.92 1.95 -21.74
C GLY A 583 15.50 3.08 -20.90
N GLY A 584 16.11 4.06 -21.55
CA GLY A 584 16.70 5.24 -20.92
C GLY A 584 16.13 6.55 -21.48
N ARG A 585 16.41 7.66 -20.80
CA ARG A 585 16.12 9.00 -21.32
C ARG A 585 16.97 9.25 -22.55
N THR A 586 16.39 9.76 -23.64
CA THR A 586 17.18 10.14 -24.81
C THR A 586 18.27 11.14 -24.41
N ASN A 587 19.53 10.80 -24.68
CA ASN A 587 20.70 11.56 -24.24
C ASN A 587 21.68 11.88 -25.39
N GLY A 588 21.45 11.32 -26.59
CA GLY A 588 22.25 11.58 -27.78
C GLY A 588 23.58 10.82 -27.83
N TYR A 589 23.92 10.03 -26.81
CA TYR A 589 25.16 9.26 -26.78
C TYR A 589 25.07 7.95 -27.59
N ALA A 590 26.23 7.40 -27.94
CA ALA A 590 26.36 6.25 -28.84
C ALA A 590 25.64 4.98 -28.35
N GLN A 591 25.45 4.81 -27.03
CA GLN A 591 24.78 3.63 -26.48
C GLN A 591 23.28 3.56 -26.77
N GLN A 592 22.68 4.65 -27.26
CA GLN A 592 21.30 4.71 -27.75
C GLN A 592 21.19 4.64 -29.28
N GLN A 593 22.33 4.51 -29.96
CA GLN A 593 22.42 4.56 -31.41
C GLN A 593 22.64 3.16 -31.98
N TRP A 594 21.85 2.83 -32.98
CA TRP A 594 21.73 1.50 -33.56
C TRP A 594 21.88 1.55 -35.07
N TYR A 595 22.68 0.63 -35.62
CA TYR A 595 22.69 0.31 -37.04
C TYR A 595 21.75 -0.88 -37.29
N PHE A 596 21.11 -0.86 -38.45
CA PHE A 596 20.23 -1.94 -38.89
C PHE A 596 20.83 -2.54 -40.16
N ASP A 597 21.63 -3.59 -39.97
CA ASP A 597 22.31 -4.28 -41.06
C ASP A 597 21.37 -5.31 -41.67
N ASP A 598 21.40 -5.46 -43.00
CA ASP A 598 20.59 -6.48 -43.68
C ASP A 598 21.02 -7.89 -43.25
N ALA A 599 20.02 -8.73 -42.94
CA ALA A 599 20.19 -10.13 -42.60
C ALA A 599 19.48 -11.06 -43.60
N GLY A 600 18.91 -10.51 -44.70
CA GLY A 600 18.18 -11.26 -45.71
C GLY A 600 16.72 -11.54 -45.32
N ASN A 601 15.90 -11.93 -46.30
CA ASN A 601 14.49 -12.31 -46.10
C ASN A 601 13.64 -11.24 -45.39
N GLY A 602 13.97 -9.95 -45.57
CA GLY A 602 13.29 -8.83 -44.91
C GLY A 602 13.58 -8.70 -43.40
N GLN A 603 14.63 -9.36 -42.90
CA GLN A 603 15.09 -9.27 -41.52
C GLN A 603 16.38 -8.45 -41.41
N VAL A 604 16.65 -7.97 -40.20
CA VAL A 604 17.81 -7.12 -39.89
C VAL A 604 18.58 -7.66 -38.69
N ARG A 605 19.86 -7.31 -38.60
CA ARG A 605 20.65 -7.37 -37.37
C ARG A 605 20.72 -5.97 -36.77
N ILE A 606 20.36 -5.84 -35.50
CA ILE A 606 20.41 -4.57 -34.78
C ILE A 606 21.76 -4.49 -34.07
N LYS A 607 22.65 -3.62 -34.55
CA LYS A 607 24.03 -3.50 -34.09
C LYS A 607 24.21 -2.21 -33.31
N SER A 608 24.78 -2.31 -32.12
CA SER A 608 25.10 -1.14 -31.29
C SER A 608 26.19 -0.29 -31.93
N ALA A 609 25.99 1.02 -31.98
CA ALA A 609 27.02 1.95 -32.39
C ALA A 609 28.11 2.15 -31.32
N ALA A 610 27.82 1.85 -30.05
CA ALA A 610 28.78 1.96 -28.96
C ALA A 610 29.78 0.80 -28.90
N SER A 611 29.35 -0.42 -29.25
CA SER A 611 30.17 -1.64 -29.10
C SER A 611 30.45 -2.37 -30.40
N GLY A 612 29.71 -2.10 -31.48
CA GLY A 612 29.74 -2.89 -32.72
C GLY A 612 29.13 -4.28 -32.59
N LYS A 613 28.53 -4.62 -31.44
CA LYS A 613 27.91 -5.93 -31.14
C LYS A 613 26.42 -5.94 -31.50
N CYS A 614 25.88 -7.13 -31.74
CA CYS A 614 24.51 -7.33 -32.19
C CYS A 614 23.59 -7.67 -31.02
N LEU A 615 22.35 -7.17 -31.08
CA LEU A 615 21.30 -7.55 -30.14
C LEU A 615 20.80 -8.96 -30.43
N GLN A 616 20.63 -9.73 -29.36
CA GLN A 616 19.92 -11.00 -29.37
C GLN A 616 19.16 -11.21 -28.06
N PRO A 617 18.14 -12.08 -28.05
CA PRO A 617 17.57 -12.60 -26.82
C PRO A 617 18.64 -13.35 -25.99
N GLY A 618 18.48 -13.34 -24.66
CA GLY A 618 19.34 -14.12 -23.75
C GLY A 618 19.17 -15.65 -23.86
N GLY A 619 18.11 -16.11 -24.52
CA GLY A 619 17.77 -17.52 -24.73
C GLY A 619 16.67 -17.65 -25.78
N THR A 620 15.93 -18.77 -25.81
CA THR A 620 14.81 -18.95 -26.74
C THR A 620 13.78 -17.82 -26.60
N PRO A 621 13.31 -17.19 -27.70
CA PRO A 621 12.29 -16.15 -27.64
C PRO A 621 11.02 -16.61 -26.91
N ALA A 622 10.66 -15.88 -25.86
CA ALA A 622 9.46 -16.09 -25.05
C ALA A 622 9.09 -14.78 -24.32
N ALA A 623 7.90 -14.72 -23.74
CA ALA A 623 7.50 -13.60 -22.91
C ALA A 623 8.43 -13.46 -21.70
N GLY A 624 8.92 -12.25 -21.42
CA GLY A 624 9.90 -11.97 -20.37
C GLY A 624 11.36 -12.22 -20.77
N MET A 625 11.66 -12.59 -22.02
CA MET A 625 13.06 -12.84 -22.41
C MET A 625 13.81 -11.53 -22.63
N TRP A 626 14.82 -11.27 -21.82
CA TRP A 626 15.64 -10.06 -21.93
C TRP A 626 16.47 -10.09 -23.22
N VAL A 627 16.75 -8.89 -23.72
CA VAL A 627 17.62 -8.69 -24.87
C VAL A 627 18.98 -8.18 -24.40
N ALA A 628 20.06 -8.69 -24.98
CA ALA A 628 21.42 -8.30 -24.64
C ALA A 628 22.29 -8.22 -25.89
N GLN A 629 23.43 -7.56 -25.79
CA GLN A 629 24.42 -7.56 -26.85
C GLN A 629 25.32 -8.81 -26.80
N GLN A 630 25.68 -9.31 -27.97
CA GLN A 630 26.67 -10.37 -28.19
C GLN A 630 27.48 -10.09 -29.46
N PRO A 631 28.66 -10.69 -29.64
CA PRO A 631 29.41 -10.59 -30.90
C PRO A 631 28.51 -10.96 -32.08
N CYS A 632 28.54 -10.13 -33.13
CA CYS A 632 27.73 -10.39 -34.32
C CYS A 632 28.18 -11.69 -34.99
N ALA A 633 27.26 -12.64 -35.19
CA ALA A 633 27.52 -13.93 -35.80
C ALA A 633 26.62 -14.12 -37.04
N GLY A 634 27.23 -14.29 -38.22
CA GLY A 634 26.50 -14.57 -39.45
C GLY A 634 25.77 -15.93 -39.37
N GLY A 635 24.53 -15.99 -39.83
CA GLY A 635 23.71 -17.21 -39.82
C GLY A 635 23.06 -17.55 -38.47
N ASN A 636 23.26 -16.76 -37.41
CA ASN A 636 22.58 -16.95 -36.13
C ASN A 636 21.17 -16.33 -36.16
N GLY A 637 20.13 -17.18 -36.23
CA GLY A 637 18.73 -16.75 -36.24
C GLY A 637 18.25 -16.04 -34.97
N ALA A 638 18.97 -16.12 -33.85
CA ALA A 638 18.64 -15.36 -32.64
C ALA A 638 19.03 -13.87 -32.76
N GLN A 639 19.92 -13.51 -33.69
CA GLN A 639 20.33 -12.14 -33.94
C GLN A 639 19.54 -11.47 -35.06
N THR A 640 18.56 -12.17 -35.66
CA THR A 640 17.74 -11.62 -36.74
C THR A 640 16.40 -11.16 -36.22
N TRP A 641 16.03 -9.93 -36.61
CA TRP A 641 14.87 -9.21 -36.14
C TRP A 641 14.00 -8.83 -37.33
N LYS A 642 12.68 -8.88 -37.17
CA LYS A 642 11.73 -8.39 -38.16
C LYS A 642 11.22 -7.01 -37.72
N LEU A 643 11.27 -6.06 -38.65
CA LEU A 643 10.72 -4.72 -38.46
C LEU A 643 9.38 -4.61 -39.18
N THR A 644 8.30 -4.33 -38.45
CA THR A 644 6.97 -4.10 -39.04
C THR A 644 6.57 -2.66 -38.81
N SER A 645 6.43 -1.88 -39.88
CA SER A 645 6.06 -0.47 -39.81
C SER A 645 4.56 -0.26 -39.98
N LYS A 646 3.92 0.48 -39.07
CA LYS A 646 2.50 0.86 -39.17
C LYS A 646 2.28 2.25 -38.55
N GLY A 647 1.66 3.16 -39.29
CA GLY A 647 1.24 4.47 -38.75
C GLY A 647 2.38 5.32 -38.16
N GLY A 648 3.61 5.19 -38.68
CA GLY A 648 4.78 5.93 -38.18
C GLY A 648 5.50 5.29 -36.99
N THR A 649 5.02 4.16 -36.47
CA THR A 649 5.71 3.33 -35.48
C THR A 649 6.23 2.03 -36.11
N VAL A 650 7.19 1.41 -35.44
CA VAL A 650 7.85 0.16 -35.82
C VAL A 650 7.72 -0.81 -34.66
N THR A 651 7.23 -2.02 -34.93
CA THR A 651 7.35 -3.14 -34.01
C THR A 651 8.60 -3.93 -34.39
N VAL A 652 9.47 -4.17 -33.40
CA VAL A 652 10.66 -5.01 -33.54
C VAL A 652 10.33 -6.37 -32.97
N THR A 653 10.32 -7.43 -33.77
CA THR A 653 10.04 -8.79 -33.30
C THR A 653 11.20 -9.73 -33.54
N ASP A 654 11.22 -10.84 -32.83
CA ASP A 654 12.07 -11.98 -33.20
C ASP A 654 11.77 -12.46 -34.64
N ALA A 655 12.64 -13.33 -35.17
CA ALA A 655 12.55 -13.84 -36.54
C ALA A 655 11.18 -14.47 -36.89
N SER A 656 10.49 -15.08 -35.91
CA SER A 656 9.16 -15.67 -36.13
C SER A 656 8.03 -14.65 -36.24
N GLY A 657 8.23 -13.44 -35.70
CA GLY A 657 7.17 -12.45 -35.52
C GLY A 657 6.28 -12.67 -34.28
N GLY A 658 6.56 -13.70 -33.47
CA GLY A 658 5.73 -14.07 -32.32
C GLY A 658 5.95 -13.22 -31.07
N PHE A 659 7.15 -12.67 -30.89
CA PHE A 659 7.53 -11.90 -29.72
C PHE A 659 8.18 -10.56 -30.09
N ALA A 660 7.65 -9.48 -29.54
CA ALA A 660 8.07 -8.11 -29.79
C ALA A 660 8.93 -7.55 -28.65
N LEU A 661 9.95 -6.77 -29.01
CA LEU A 661 10.70 -5.92 -28.11
C LEU A 661 9.76 -4.95 -27.41
N THR A 662 9.76 -4.98 -26.08
CA THR A 662 8.79 -4.30 -25.24
C THR A 662 9.52 -3.50 -24.16
N VAL A 663 9.07 -2.27 -23.91
CA VAL A 663 9.39 -1.58 -22.65
C VAL A 663 8.68 -2.32 -21.53
N SER A 664 9.45 -3.10 -20.77
CA SER A 664 8.91 -3.89 -19.67
C SER A 664 8.74 -3.03 -18.41
N ASN A 665 7.99 -3.57 -17.45
CA ASN A 665 7.90 -3.03 -16.09
C ASN A 665 9.03 -3.55 -15.17
N ARG A 666 10.09 -4.16 -15.72
CA ARG A 666 11.18 -4.75 -14.94
C ARG A 666 12.31 -3.73 -14.80
N PRO A 667 12.59 -3.20 -13.60
CA PRO A 667 13.70 -2.27 -13.41
C PRO A 667 15.06 -2.98 -13.56
N TYR A 668 16.06 -2.23 -14.01
CA TYR A 668 17.46 -2.68 -14.13
C TYR A 668 18.40 -1.50 -13.84
N TYR A 669 18.92 -1.43 -12.61
CA TYR A 669 19.90 -0.42 -12.17
C TYR A 669 19.56 1.02 -12.55
N GLY A 670 18.34 1.49 -12.24
CA GLY A 670 17.89 2.86 -12.55
C GLY A 670 17.38 3.07 -13.99
N TYR A 671 17.33 2.01 -14.80
CA TYR A 671 16.71 1.97 -16.12
C TYR A 671 15.58 0.91 -16.14
N TRP A 672 14.88 0.79 -17.26
CA TRP A 672 13.83 -0.23 -17.46
C TRP A 672 14.30 -1.30 -18.43
N LEU A 673 14.29 -2.57 -18.06
CA LEU A 673 14.72 -3.64 -18.95
C LEU A 673 13.85 -3.69 -20.21
N LEU A 674 14.47 -3.87 -21.37
CA LEU A 674 13.74 -4.22 -22.59
C LEU A 674 13.74 -5.73 -22.76
N ASP A 675 12.54 -6.30 -22.80
CA ASP A 675 12.33 -7.73 -22.96
C ASP A 675 11.38 -8.05 -24.11
N LEU A 676 11.29 -9.33 -24.44
CA LEU A 676 10.37 -9.84 -25.44
C LEU A 676 9.04 -10.16 -24.79
N GLN A 677 7.95 -9.76 -25.43
CA GLN A 677 6.58 -10.13 -25.04
C GLN A 677 5.82 -10.60 -26.25
N ARG A 678 4.75 -11.38 -26.08
CA ARG A 678 3.92 -11.81 -27.21
C ARG A 678 3.50 -10.59 -28.04
N ALA A 679 3.75 -10.64 -29.34
CA ALA A 679 3.45 -9.53 -30.23
C ALA A 679 1.94 -9.33 -30.32
N ASP A 680 1.46 -8.19 -29.82
CA ASP A 680 0.05 -7.80 -29.83
C ASP A 680 -0.16 -6.34 -30.24
N GLY A 681 0.94 -5.60 -30.45
CA GLY A 681 0.89 -4.21 -30.91
C GLY A 681 0.55 -3.20 -29.81
N ARG A 682 0.62 -3.60 -28.54
CA ARG A 682 0.47 -2.67 -27.41
C ARG A 682 1.48 -1.52 -27.48
N ALA A 683 1.18 -0.40 -26.84
CA ALA A 683 1.99 0.82 -26.95
C ALA A 683 3.45 0.67 -26.48
N THR A 684 3.71 -0.22 -25.51
CA THR A 684 5.08 -0.55 -25.06
C THR A 684 5.89 -1.36 -26.08
N GLN A 685 5.25 -1.89 -27.14
CA GLN A 685 5.88 -2.56 -28.30
C GLN A 685 6.03 -1.64 -29.52
N ALA A 686 5.52 -0.40 -29.45
CA ALA A 686 5.54 0.56 -30.54
C ALA A 686 6.75 1.49 -30.43
N TRP A 687 7.73 1.27 -31.31
CA TRP A 687 8.96 2.05 -31.37
C TRP A 687 8.93 3.06 -32.51
N THR A 688 9.85 4.00 -32.49
CA THR A 688 10.12 4.92 -33.59
C THR A 688 11.60 4.81 -33.95
N LEU A 689 11.90 4.95 -35.24
CA LEU A 689 13.27 5.00 -35.73
C LEU A 689 13.60 6.44 -36.10
N GLN A 690 14.41 7.09 -35.27
CA GLN A 690 14.85 8.46 -35.50
C GLN A 690 16.30 8.45 -35.97
N LYS A 691 16.59 9.03 -37.14
CA LYS A 691 17.99 9.17 -37.60
C LYS A 691 18.79 9.97 -36.57
N SER A 692 19.91 9.42 -36.13
CA SER A 692 20.88 10.12 -35.30
C SER A 692 21.91 10.79 -36.19
N GLY A 693 22.10 12.10 -35.99
CA GLY A 693 23.19 12.87 -36.59
C GLY A 693 24.56 12.41 -36.12
#